data_AF-A0AAV2HP75-F1
#
_entry.id   AF-A0AAV2HP75-F1
#
_cell.length_a   1.000
_cell.length_b   1.000
_cell.length_c   1.000
_cell.angle_alpha   90.00
_cell.angle_beta   90.00
_cell.angle_gamma   90.00
#
_symmetry.space_group_name_H-M   'P 1'
#
loop_
_entity.id
_entity.type
_entity.pdbx_description
1 polymer ?
#
loop_
_entity_poly.entity_id
_entity_poly.type
_entity_poly.pdbx_seq_one_letter_code
_entity_poly.pdbx_strand_id
1 'polypeptide(L)'
;MAGLRADNVDVATSSNFKDVRATHLHLDLSVLFEEKKVIGFLRVSLKSLKNDIATVILDVHEKLSVSQVREQQSGASLEFSIQPFANYGQSLTIKLAHAKSIGDEFILEIDYVVSQGGPAVSWLEPQQTADKVKPFMYTQGQSVLNRSFFPCQDTPAVKATYSAFVKVPEGLTAVMSANRNSFGDRGNRAGDKNCFFFEQTTPIQSYLIALAVGFIKSARIGPRSHVWAEPSVLDKAHAEFDGIVEEFLATGERIFSEYVWEKYDILIMPPSFPYGGMENPCLTFVTPCIVVGDKSLVDVVIHEITHSWFGNLVTNGNWSEFWLNEGFTMFGQRRIEEEIYGHDLMCLEAKTGQELLRKHIDNEGENAPLTKLRVIIEPGVDPDDTYNETPYEKGFAFVCYLRSLVGDNNAFDGFLRAYIQKFKYQSIVSEDLFEFYLDYFPELREQRVHEKPGFEFVATWLNGTGWPPYTPDISAHRILTAEGDKAVLSFTSLNTQTEAPEMKSWKAYQLMYFLDEINQTSLPKEGLQRILQEYPQVHSSPNAEIRLRWCELVIKNELSDNFEDIRQFLHSQGKKKYTKPLYQAMVKGSDELRQLAVKVFQETQDFLHPSVREDIREILPKTNNLTSNNMAGLQQEDVDDVATCSNFKEVRTTHLHLDMTINFDDSKITGWLKLSLKSLVNELGTVILDAQKNLAISQIKETQSQNNLDFVIEPFASYGTRLIIKLLKPKQKGETFDLEIEFVSNPGGAGVSWLTPQQTADKKKPFMYTQGQSVLNRSIFPCQDTPAVKATYSAFVKVPEGFTAVMSANRNSFGDRENRAGDKNCFYFELTIPIPSYLIALAVGDIKSASIGPRSHVWAEPSVLDRAQREFDGIERFIQKGEELFGEYVWEKYDILIMPHSFPYGGMENPCLTFVTPCLVVGDKSMIDVAIHEITHSWFGNLVTNANWSEFWLNEGLTMFGQRRIEEECFGNSFMCLEAKTRRELLRKHIEREGNDAPLTRLRVIIEAGVDPDDTYNETPYEKGFAFVCYLRSLVGDNNAFDKFLKAYVQKFQYQSIVAENLFEFYLDYFPQLREQRVYEKSGFEFVATWLKGTGWPPYTPDLSAHQELTSDPDKAVEILTSNYVENNTPDISQWIAQQRIYLLDELTARSPLPRETKDKILRDYPLLHSSHNSEIRQRWCELVIKNDMVDQTEDVRQFLHSQGKQKHTKPLYEAMASGSDTFKQLALKVYGETKDSLHQNMQGVVESILKKYNLM
;
A
#
# COMPACT_ATOMS: atom_id res chain seq x y z
N MET A 1 3.81 -26.96 30.75
CA MET A 1 4.78 -26.75 29.66
C MET A 1 4.26 -27.38 28.37
N ALA A 2 3.24 -26.80 27.74
CA ALA A 2 2.63 -27.33 26.51
C ALA A 2 2.26 -26.22 25.51
N GLY A 3 2.97 -25.08 25.52
CA GLY A 3 2.54 -23.87 24.81
C GLY A 3 3.63 -23.07 24.09
N LEU A 4 4.73 -23.70 23.66
CA LEU A 4 5.86 -22.99 23.01
C LEU A 4 6.17 -23.41 21.58
N ARG A 5 5.33 -24.23 20.92
CA ARG A 5 5.48 -24.47 19.48
C ARG A 5 4.32 -23.81 18.75
N ALA A 6 4.52 -22.57 18.32
CA ALA A 6 3.77 -22.05 17.19
C ALA A 6 4.12 -22.93 15.98
N ASP A 7 3.12 -23.44 15.27
CA ASP A 7 3.39 -24.09 13.98
C ASP A 7 4.14 -23.09 13.11
N ASN A 8 5.32 -23.46 12.60
CA ASN A 8 6.13 -22.60 11.73
C ASN A 8 5.37 -22.39 10.40
N VAL A 9 4.45 -21.45 10.37
CA VAL A 9 3.64 -21.05 9.21
C VAL A 9 4.35 -19.87 8.58
N ASP A 10 4.68 -20.00 7.31
CA ASP A 10 5.19 -18.90 6.51
C ASP A 10 4.08 -18.50 5.53
N VAL A 11 3.49 -17.32 5.77
CA VAL A 11 2.39 -16.80 4.95
C VAL A 11 2.87 -16.14 3.67
N ALA A 12 4.19 -15.96 3.50
CA ALA A 12 4.77 -15.34 2.31
C ALA A 12 4.99 -16.35 1.16
N THR A 13 4.76 -17.64 1.39
CA THR A 13 4.87 -18.71 0.40
C THR A 13 3.53 -19.42 0.21
N SER A 14 3.23 -19.77 -1.05
CA SER A 14 2.12 -20.66 -1.40
C SER A 14 2.53 -22.14 -1.43
N SER A 15 3.85 -22.42 -1.33
CA SER A 15 4.39 -23.75 -1.51
C SER A 15 3.96 -24.73 -0.41
N ASN A 16 3.74 -25.99 -0.78
CA ASN A 16 3.39 -27.05 0.17
C ASN A 16 4.64 -27.69 0.82
N PHE A 17 5.59 -26.88 1.27
CA PHE A 17 6.91 -27.31 1.74
C PHE A 17 6.90 -28.23 2.99
N LYS A 18 5.78 -28.26 3.72
CA LYS A 18 5.54 -29.18 4.84
C LYS A 18 5.15 -30.59 4.38
N ASP A 19 4.69 -30.73 3.14
CA ASP A 19 4.20 -31.98 2.56
C ASP A 19 5.24 -32.63 1.66
N VAL A 20 5.96 -31.81 0.89
CA VAL A 20 7.05 -32.20 0.02
C VAL A 20 8.18 -31.19 0.15
N ARG A 21 9.43 -31.64 0.23
CA ARG A 21 10.57 -30.74 0.48
C ARG A 21 11.62 -30.84 -0.61
N ALA A 22 12.07 -29.70 -1.12
CA ALA A 22 13.24 -29.62 -1.98
C ALA A 22 14.51 -30.01 -1.22
N THR A 23 15.33 -30.86 -1.84
CA THR A 23 16.60 -31.35 -1.29
C THR A 23 17.80 -30.93 -2.15
N HIS A 24 17.59 -30.82 -3.46
CA HIS A 24 18.56 -30.33 -4.42
C HIS A 24 17.90 -29.57 -5.56
N LEU A 25 18.53 -28.50 -6.04
CA LEU A 25 18.13 -27.71 -7.20
C LEU A 25 19.24 -27.75 -8.25
N HIS A 26 18.94 -28.10 -9.50
CA HIS A 26 19.88 -27.99 -10.60
C HIS A 26 19.36 -27.01 -11.65
N LEU A 27 20.06 -25.90 -11.85
CA LEU A 27 19.71 -24.83 -12.78
C LEU A 27 20.58 -24.94 -14.06
N ASP A 28 19.98 -25.07 -15.23
CA ASP A 28 20.70 -25.00 -16.52
C ASP A 28 20.21 -23.76 -17.27
N LEU A 29 20.99 -22.68 -17.20
CA LEU A 29 20.58 -21.32 -17.55
C LEU A 29 21.42 -20.76 -18.69
N SER A 30 20.77 -20.01 -19.57
CA SER A 30 21.42 -19.13 -20.53
C SER A 30 20.97 -17.69 -20.28
N VAL A 31 21.94 -16.80 -20.05
CA VAL A 31 21.70 -15.38 -19.80
C VAL A 31 21.83 -14.61 -21.11
N LEU A 32 20.72 -14.01 -21.57
CA LEU A 32 20.60 -13.32 -22.84
C LEU A 32 20.48 -11.82 -22.61
N PHE A 33 21.60 -11.09 -22.65
CA PHE A 33 21.64 -9.65 -22.39
C PHE A 33 20.87 -8.81 -23.41
N GLU A 34 20.93 -9.17 -24.70
CA GLU A 34 20.22 -8.42 -25.76
C GLU A 34 18.69 -8.49 -25.57
N GLU A 35 18.19 -9.63 -25.12
CA GLU A 35 16.76 -9.86 -24.89
C GLU A 35 16.33 -9.53 -23.46
N LYS A 36 17.28 -9.29 -22.54
CA LYS A 36 17.09 -9.19 -21.09
C LYS A 36 16.28 -10.37 -20.54
N LYS A 37 16.68 -11.58 -20.92
CA LYS A 37 16.04 -12.83 -20.50
C LYS A 37 17.03 -13.80 -19.87
N VAL A 38 16.52 -14.62 -18.95
CA VAL A 38 17.17 -15.87 -18.56
C VAL A 38 16.28 -17.00 -19.04
N ILE A 39 16.83 -17.90 -19.85
CA ILE A 39 16.11 -19.08 -20.36
C ILE A 39 16.79 -20.34 -19.84
N GLY A 40 16.00 -21.36 -19.56
CA GLY A 40 16.58 -22.59 -19.07
C GLY A 40 15.58 -23.57 -18.52
N PHE A 41 16.09 -24.51 -17.74
CA PHE A 41 15.27 -25.41 -16.96
C PHE A 41 15.81 -25.55 -15.54
N LEU A 42 14.89 -25.85 -14.63
CA LEU A 42 15.16 -26.25 -13.26
C LEU A 42 14.89 -27.75 -13.13
N ARG A 43 15.84 -28.50 -12.57
CA ARG A 43 15.54 -29.82 -11.99
C ARG A 43 15.49 -29.70 -10.47
N VAL A 44 14.33 -29.97 -9.89
CA VAL A 44 14.13 -29.95 -8.44
C VAL A 44 14.00 -31.37 -7.92
N SER A 45 14.93 -31.77 -7.05
CA SER A 45 14.87 -33.05 -6.33
C SER A 45 14.02 -32.86 -5.08
N LEU A 46 12.95 -33.64 -4.99
CA LEU A 46 11.93 -33.52 -3.97
C LEU A 46 11.85 -34.79 -3.14
N LYS A 47 11.58 -34.63 -1.85
CA LYS A 47 11.30 -35.71 -0.91
C LYS A 47 9.92 -35.54 -0.30
N SER A 48 9.09 -36.57 -0.40
CA SER A 48 7.77 -36.56 0.24
C SER A 48 7.91 -36.70 1.76
N LEU A 49 7.26 -35.82 2.52
CA LEU A 49 7.21 -35.84 3.99
C LEU A 49 5.91 -36.46 4.52
N LYS A 50 4.93 -36.73 3.64
CA LYS A 50 3.66 -37.37 3.97
C LYS A 50 3.30 -38.45 2.95
N ASN A 51 2.29 -39.25 3.28
CA ASN A 51 1.70 -40.20 2.34
C ASN A 51 0.71 -39.50 1.41
N ASP A 52 0.41 -40.16 0.29
CA ASP A 52 -0.63 -39.77 -0.66
C ASP A 52 -0.45 -38.37 -1.27
N ILE A 53 0.80 -37.92 -1.43
CA ILE A 53 1.10 -36.63 -2.06
C ILE A 53 0.90 -36.73 -3.57
N ALA A 54 -0.17 -36.11 -4.07
CA ALA A 54 -0.53 -36.08 -5.48
C ALA A 54 -0.15 -34.77 -6.19
N THR A 55 0.24 -33.73 -5.45
CA THR A 55 0.55 -32.40 -5.99
C THR A 55 1.81 -31.81 -5.36
N VAL A 56 2.54 -31.04 -6.16
CA VAL A 56 3.66 -30.20 -5.72
C VAL A 56 3.28 -28.76 -6.03
N ILE A 57 3.46 -27.87 -5.05
CA ILE A 57 3.19 -26.44 -5.20
C ILE A 57 4.51 -25.68 -5.02
N LEU A 58 4.84 -24.86 -6.00
CA LEU A 58 6.01 -23.96 -6.00
C LEU A 58 5.55 -22.52 -6.18
N ASP A 59 6.34 -21.58 -5.68
CA ASP A 59 6.17 -20.16 -5.92
C ASP A 59 6.81 -19.77 -7.25
N VAL A 60 6.10 -18.96 -8.02
CA VAL A 60 6.56 -18.32 -9.26
C VAL A 60 6.12 -16.85 -9.27
N HIS A 61 6.60 -16.07 -10.24
CA HIS A 61 6.18 -14.69 -10.45
C HIS A 61 5.62 -14.51 -11.86
N GLU A 62 4.77 -13.52 -12.11
CA GLU A 62 4.18 -13.26 -13.44
C GLU A 62 5.23 -12.98 -14.54
N LYS A 63 6.43 -12.54 -14.14
CA LYS A 63 7.57 -12.31 -15.05
C LYS A 63 8.34 -13.59 -15.38
N LEU A 64 7.99 -14.71 -14.76
CA LEU A 64 8.53 -16.04 -15.01
C LEU A 64 7.45 -16.91 -15.68
N SER A 65 7.68 -17.28 -16.93
CA SER A 65 6.76 -18.12 -17.70
C SER A 65 7.24 -19.57 -17.72
N VAL A 66 6.40 -20.49 -17.22
CA VAL A 66 6.65 -21.93 -17.28
C VAL A 66 6.06 -22.49 -18.58
N SER A 67 6.87 -23.20 -19.36
CA SER A 67 6.43 -23.77 -20.64
C SER A 67 6.11 -25.26 -20.53
N GLN A 68 6.86 -26.00 -19.71
CA GLN A 68 6.67 -27.44 -19.56
C GLN A 68 7.16 -27.94 -18.20
N VAL A 69 6.48 -28.97 -17.69
CA VAL A 69 6.90 -29.71 -16.49
C VAL A 69 6.96 -31.20 -16.83
N ARG A 70 8.03 -31.89 -16.42
CA ARG A 70 8.24 -33.33 -16.64
C ARG A 70 8.70 -34.02 -15.36
N GLU A 71 8.31 -35.27 -15.16
CA GLU A 71 8.96 -36.14 -14.16
C GLU A 71 10.20 -36.76 -14.79
N GLN A 72 11.38 -36.52 -14.22
CA GLN A 72 12.65 -36.85 -14.88
C GLN A 72 12.83 -38.36 -15.08
N GLN A 73 12.42 -39.18 -14.10
CA GLN A 73 12.59 -40.63 -14.15
C GLN A 73 11.78 -41.28 -15.28
N SER A 74 10.55 -40.80 -15.51
CA SER A 74 9.63 -41.36 -16.51
C SER A 74 9.67 -40.62 -17.86
N GLY A 75 10.16 -39.38 -17.87
CA GLY A 75 10.09 -38.48 -19.02
C GLY A 75 8.68 -37.98 -19.34
N ALA A 76 7.70 -38.31 -18.49
CA ALA A 76 6.30 -37.97 -18.72
C ALA A 76 6.05 -36.47 -18.48
N SER A 77 5.38 -35.81 -19.42
CA SER A 77 4.85 -34.46 -19.22
C SER A 77 3.76 -34.46 -18.16
N LEU A 78 3.83 -33.50 -17.24
CA LEU A 78 2.87 -33.34 -16.15
C LEU A 78 1.93 -32.17 -16.41
N GLU A 79 0.70 -32.30 -15.92
CA GLU A 79 -0.29 -31.23 -15.90
C GLU A 79 0.08 -30.21 -14.82
N PHE A 80 0.03 -28.92 -15.15
CA PHE A 80 0.25 -27.84 -14.18
C PHE A 80 -0.70 -26.67 -14.42
N SER A 81 -0.94 -25.89 -13.37
CA SER A 81 -1.70 -24.64 -13.42
C SER A 81 -1.01 -23.57 -12.58
N ILE A 82 -1.09 -22.31 -13.03
CA ILE A 82 -0.59 -21.15 -12.29
C ILE A 82 -1.77 -20.32 -11.83
N GLN A 83 -1.81 -19.96 -10.56
CA GLN A 83 -2.88 -19.16 -9.96
C GLN A 83 -2.31 -17.96 -9.19
N PRO A 84 -3.01 -16.82 -9.11
CA PRO A 84 -2.61 -15.72 -8.24
C PRO A 84 -2.47 -16.18 -6.78
N PHE A 85 -1.43 -15.71 -6.09
CA PHE A 85 -1.21 -15.96 -4.66
C PHE A 85 -1.21 -14.65 -3.87
N ALA A 86 -0.34 -13.72 -4.24
CA ALA A 86 -0.22 -12.37 -3.66
C ALA A 86 0.20 -11.37 -4.75
N ASN A 87 0.24 -10.07 -4.44
CA ASN A 87 0.78 -9.05 -5.36
C ASN A 87 2.25 -9.32 -5.75
N TYR A 88 3.02 -9.97 -4.89
CA TYR A 88 4.43 -10.36 -5.13
C TYR A 88 4.62 -11.80 -5.64
N GLY A 89 3.56 -12.53 -6.03
CA GLY A 89 3.76 -13.91 -6.52
C GLY A 89 2.52 -14.68 -6.95
N GLN A 90 2.78 -15.80 -7.62
CA GLN A 90 1.81 -16.76 -8.11
C GLN A 90 2.17 -18.17 -7.63
N SER A 91 1.16 -19.04 -7.56
CA SER A 91 1.29 -20.43 -7.17
C SER A 91 1.31 -21.35 -8.39
N LEU A 92 2.41 -22.07 -8.59
CA LEU A 92 2.55 -23.12 -9.60
C LEU A 92 2.17 -24.47 -8.98
N THR A 93 0.98 -24.97 -9.31
CA THR A 93 0.51 -26.29 -8.89
C THR A 93 0.80 -27.33 -9.96
N ILE A 94 1.58 -28.35 -9.62
CA ILE A 94 1.99 -29.46 -10.49
C ILE A 94 1.31 -30.74 -10.01
N LYS A 95 0.64 -31.44 -10.92
CA LYS A 95 -0.03 -32.72 -10.63
C LYS A 95 0.88 -33.89 -10.96
N LEU A 96 1.16 -34.73 -9.97
CA LEU A 96 2.02 -35.89 -10.11
C LEU A 96 1.27 -37.04 -10.83
N ALA A 97 1.98 -37.81 -11.64
CA ALA A 97 1.41 -38.96 -12.35
C ALA A 97 0.90 -40.05 -11.39
N HIS A 98 1.60 -40.22 -10.26
CA HIS A 98 1.24 -41.13 -9.18
C HIS A 98 1.49 -40.45 -7.84
N ALA A 99 0.62 -40.73 -6.87
CA ALA A 99 0.79 -40.23 -5.52
C ALA A 99 2.08 -40.79 -4.88
N LYS A 100 2.77 -39.96 -4.11
CA LYS A 100 4.04 -40.31 -3.44
C LYS A 100 3.79 -40.67 -1.99
N SER A 101 4.47 -41.71 -1.53
CA SER A 101 4.49 -42.15 -0.13
C SER A 101 5.54 -41.40 0.67
N ILE A 102 5.41 -41.41 1.99
CA ILE A 102 6.40 -40.77 2.87
C ILE A 102 7.80 -41.34 2.61
N GLY A 103 8.78 -40.46 2.43
CA GLY A 103 10.16 -40.84 2.14
C GLY A 103 10.47 -41.07 0.66
N ASP A 104 9.47 -41.08 -0.23
CA ASP A 104 9.72 -41.16 -1.69
C ASP A 104 10.53 -39.96 -2.17
N GLU A 105 11.52 -40.23 -3.01
CA GLU A 105 12.37 -39.21 -3.64
C GLU A 105 12.14 -39.23 -5.17
N PHE A 106 11.93 -38.06 -5.75
CA PHE A 106 11.61 -37.90 -7.17
C PHE A 106 12.13 -36.56 -7.70
N ILE A 107 12.22 -36.40 -9.02
CA ILE A 107 12.78 -35.19 -9.64
C ILE A 107 11.81 -34.64 -10.67
N LEU A 108 11.52 -33.35 -10.56
CA LEU A 108 10.76 -32.62 -11.56
C LEU A 108 11.70 -31.75 -12.38
N GLU A 109 11.54 -31.74 -13.70
CA GLU A 109 12.20 -30.83 -14.62
C GLU A 109 11.18 -29.80 -15.12
N ILE A 110 11.49 -28.51 -14.97
CA ILE A 110 10.61 -27.39 -15.28
C ILE A 110 11.33 -26.50 -16.28
N ASP A 111 10.81 -26.41 -17.50
CA ASP A 111 11.30 -25.48 -18.51
C ASP A 111 10.64 -24.11 -18.29
N TYR A 112 11.45 -23.05 -18.25
CA TYR A 112 10.95 -21.72 -17.96
C TYR A 112 11.77 -20.61 -18.62
N VAL A 113 11.14 -19.43 -18.70
CA VAL A 113 11.74 -18.19 -19.19
C VAL A 113 11.48 -17.09 -18.18
N VAL A 114 12.54 -16.40 -17.76
CA VAL A 114 12.46 -15.16 -16.99
C VAL A 114 12.53 -14.01 -17.98
N SER A 115 11.49 -13.18 -17.96
CA SER A 115 11.39 -11.94 -18.75
C SER A 115 11.93 -10.74 -17.96
N GLN A 116 12.19 -9.63 -18.66
CA GLN A 116 12.62 -8.40 -18.01
C GLN A 116 11.57 -7.89 -17.01
N GLY A 117 12.04 -7.34 -15.89
CA GLY A 117 11.20 -6.65 -14.91
C GLY A 117 10.71 -7.53 -13.77
N GLY A 118 11.22 -8.76 -13.63
CA GLY A 118 11.05 -9.54 -12.40
C GLY A 118 11.85 -8.91 -11.25
N PRO A 119 11.29 -8.82 -10.03
CA PRO A 119 11.90 -8.07 -8.92
C PRO A 119 13.25 -8.63 -8.45
N ALA A 120 13.53 -9.93 -8.61
CA ALA A 120 14.84 -10.48 -8.28
C ALA A 120 15.91 -10.17 -9.31
N VAL A 121 15.57 -10.00 -10.59
CA VAL A 121 16.57 -9.98 -11.68
C VAL A 121 16.77 -8.56 -12.20
N SER A 122 17.93 -7.99 -11.89
CA SER A 122 18.31 -6.65 -12.30
C SER A 122 19.25 -6.66 -13.49
N TRP A 123 18.89 -5.91 -14.53
CA TRP A 123 19.68 -5.72 -15.74
C TRP A 123 20.24 -4.29 -15.76
N LEU A 124 21.56 -4.18 -15.81
CA LEU A 124 22.28 -2.92 -15.84
C LEU A 124 22.92 -2.70 -17.21
N GLU A 125 22.66 -1.52 -17.77
CA GLU A 125 23.32 -1.03 -18.96
C GLU A 125 24.79 -0.70 -18.69
N PRO A 126 25.67 -0.65 -19.70
CA PRO A 126 27.06 -0.28 -19.51
C PRO A 126 27.23 1.02 -18.71
N GLN A 127 26.41 2.05 -18.93
CA GLN A 127 26.54 3.34 -18.24
C GLN A 127 26.37 3.25 -16.71
N GLN A 128 25.74 2.19 -16.21
CA GLN A 128 25.47 1.92 -14.80
C GLN A 128 26.59 1.07 -14.14
N THR A 129 27.58 0.63 -14.92
CA THR A 129 28.75 -0.14 -14.47
C THR A 129 29.96 0.77 -14.22
N ALA A 130 30.93 0.32 -13.43
CA ALA A 130 32.13 1.10 -13.09
C ALA A 130 33.00 1.37 -14.31
N ASP A 131 33.22 0.36 -15.16
CA ASP A 131 34.06 0.48 -16.36
C ASP A 131 33.34 1.19 -17.51
N LYS A 132 31.99 1.20 -17.49
CA LYS A 132 31.13 1.75 -18.55
C LYS A 132 31.22 1.07 -19.92
N VAL A 133 31.83 -0.11 -19.99
CA VAL A 133 32.11 -0.82 -21.27
C VAL A 133 31.12 -1.94 -21.57
N LYS A 134 30.68 -2.67 -20.53
CA LYS A 134 29.88 -3.90 -20.68
C LYS A 134 28.68 -3.87 -19.74
N PRO A 135 27.56 -4.52 -20.11
CA PRO A 135 26.40 -4.62 -19.23
C PRO A 135 26.69 -5.56 -18.06
N PHE A 136 25.82 -5.49 -17.05
CA PHE A 136 25.89 -6.33 -15.85
C PHE A 136 24.49 -6.83 -15.50
N MET A 137 24.39 -8.05 -14.98
CA MET A 137 23.14 -8.61 -14.49
C MET A 137 23.41 -9.21 -13.12
N TYR A 138 22.47 -9.01 -12.19
CA TYR A 138 22.53 -9.66 -10.90
C TYR A 138 21.16 -10.04 -10.39
N THR A 139 21.14 -10.97 -9.43
CA THR A 139 19.94 -11.35 -8.71
C THR A 139 20.00 -10.90 -7.25
N GLN A 140 18.86 -10.55 -6.68
CA GLN A 140 18.65 -10.31 -5.25
C GLN A 140 17.43 -11.14 -4.81
N GLY A 141 17.64 -12.12 -3.92
CA GLY A 141 16.61 -13.12 -3.58
C GLY A 141 15.81 -12.82 -2.31
N GLN A 142 16.42 -12.15 -1.34
CA GLN A 142 15.77 -11.75 -0.09
C GLN A 142 14.78 -10.59 -0.36
N SER A 143 13.56 -10.61 0.20
CA SER A 143 13.01 -11.67 1.07
C SER A 143 12.44 -12.87 0.29
N VAL A 144 11.51 -12.62 -0.64
CA VAL A 144 10.79 -13.66 -1.40
C VAL A 144 10.81 -13.39 -2.90
N LEU A 145 11.95 -12.92 -3.40
CA LEU A 145 12.06 -12.44 -4.78
C LEU A 145 12.47 -13.55 -5.75
N ASN A 146 13.13 -14.60 -5.27
CA ASN A 146 13.71 -15.64 -6.14
C ASN A 146 12.67 -16.49 -6.88
N ARG A 147 11.40 -16.48 -6.46
CA ARG A 147 10.26 -16.94 -7.29
C ARG A 147 10.15 -16.25 -8.65
N SER A 148 10.75 -15.07 -8.82
CA SER A 148 10.86 -14.37 -10.11
C SER A 148 12.11 -14.72 -10.91
N PHE A 149 13.05 -15.47 -10.32
CA PHE A 149 14.26 -15.96 -10.97
C PHE A 149 14.17 -17.44 -11.34
N PHE A 150 13.57 -18.29 -10.49
CA PHE A 150 13.28 -19.70 -10.77
C PHE A 150 12.10 -20.20 -9.94
N PRO A 151 11.32 -21.20 -10.41
CA PRO A 151 10.26 -21.81 -9.61
C PRO A 151 10.83 -22.46 -8.34
N CYS A 152 10.35 -22.11 -7.15
CA CYS A 152 10.92 -22.65 -5.92
C CYS A 152 9.96 -22.68 -4.73
N GLN A 153 10.35 -23.37 -3.66
CA GLN A 153 9.69 -23.23 -2.36
C GLN A 153 10.30 -22.00 -1.70
N ASP A 154 9.72 -20.82 -1.97
CA ASP A 154 10.39 -19.55 -1.71
C ASP A 154 10.12 -19.07 -0.28
N THR A 155 10.74 -19.80 0.66
CA THR A 155 10.59 -19.67 2.11
C THR A 155 11.92 -19.98 2.80
N PRO A 156 12.28 -19.25 3.88
CA PRO A 156 13.49 -19.56 4.62
C PRO A 156 13.39 -20.87 5.42
N ALA A 157 12.19 -21.47 5.52
CA ALA A 157 11.95 -22.76 6.17
C ALA A 157 12.56 -23.96 5.43
N VAL A 158 12.92 -23.80 4.15
CA VAL A 158 13.47 -24.88 3.31
C VAL A 158 14.93 -24.61 3.01
N LYS A 159 15.78 -25.61 3.26
CA LYS A 159 17.17 -25.63 2.80
C LYS A 159 17.37 -26.72 1.76
N ALA A 160 18.01 -26.38 0.65
CA ALA A 160 18.40 -27.32 -0.39
C ALA A 160 19.85 -27.05 -0.82
N THR A 161 20.54 -28.10 -1.26
CA THR A 161 21.78 -27.93 -2.02
C THR A 161 21.45 -27.45 -3.43
N TYR A 162 22.39 -26.87 -4.17
CA TYR A 162 22.16 -26.59 -5.58
C TYR A 162 23.39 -26.79 -6.45
N SER A 163 23.14 -27.02 -7.73
CA SER A 163 24.16 -26.95 -8.78
C SER A 163 23.63 -26.12 -9.94
N ALA A 164 24.52 -25.53 -10.72
CA ALA A 164 24.13 -24.71 -11.85
C ALA A 164 25.12 -24.82 -13.01
N PHE A 165 24.58 -24.89 -14.23
CA PHE A 165 25.28 -24.48 -15.43
C PHE A 165 24.75 -23.11 -15.87
N VAL A 166 25.66 -22.15 -16.03
CA VAL A 166 25.30 -20.80 -16.48
C VAL A 166 26.10 -20.47 -17.72
N LYS A 167 25.40 -20.38 -18.86
CA LYS A 167 25.96 -19.90 -20.11
C LYS A 167 25.76 -18.40 -20.23
N VAL A 168 26.83 -17.68 -20.54
CA VAL A 168 26.83 -16.21 -20.67
C VAL A 168 27.46 -15.79 -22.01
N PRO A 169 27.28 -14.51 -22.43
CA PRO A 169 27.97 -13.98 -23.59
C PRO A 169 29.50 -13.98 -23.45
N GLU A 170 30.20 -13.99 -24.59
CA GLU A 170 31.66 -13.94 -24.63
C GLU A 170 32.21 -12.67 -23.94
N GLY A 171 33.24 -12.88 -23.12
CA GLY A 171 33.91 -11.81 -22.38
C GLY A 171 33.22 -11.41 -21.07
N LEU A 172 32.11 -12.06 -20.70
CA LEU A 172 31.49 -11.93 -19.38
C LEU A 172 31.82 -13.14 -18.50
N THR A 173 31.83 -12.92 -17.19
CA THR A 173 32.06 -13.93 -16.16
C THR A 173 30.79 -14.09 -15.34
N ALA A 174 30.36 -15.32 -15.09
CA ALA A 174 29.31 -15.63 -14.13
C ALA A 174 29.94 -15.94 -12.76
N VAL A 175 29.29 -15.53 -11.68
CA VAL A 175 29.60 -15.93 -10.30
C VAL A 175 28.30 -16.22 -9.57
N MET A 176 28.32 -17.22 -8.67
CA MET A 176 27.16 -17.60 -7.87
C MET A 176 27.56 -17.90 -6.41
N SER A 177 26.57 -17.90 -5.52
CA SER A 177 26.69 -18.24 -4.09
C SER A 177 26.96 -19.73 -3.84
N ALA A 178 28.09 -20.23 -4.34
CA ALA A 178 28.45 -21.64 -4.39
C ALA A 178 29.87 -21.89 -3.86
N ASN A 179 30.05 -22.98 -3.09
CA ASN A 179 31.36 -23.32 -2.52
C ASN A 179 32.31 -23.98 -3.54
N ARG A 180 31.78 -24.60 -4.60
CA ARG A 180 32.57 -25.16 -5.70
C ARG A 180 32.23 -24.52 -7.03
N ASN A 181 33.24 -24.31 -7.86
CA ASN A 181 33.08 -23.73 -9.19
C ASN A 181 34.14 -24.23 -10.18
N SER A 182 33.93 -23.98 -11.47
CA SER A 182 34.84 -24.42 -12.55
C SER A 182 36.08 -23.53 -12.75
N PHE A 183 36.31 -22.51 -11.92
CA PHE A 183 37.48 -21.63 -12.01
C PHE A 183 38.75 -22.34 -11.45
N GLY A 184 39.22 -23.40 -12.14
CA GLY A 184 40.44 -24.13 -11.76
C GLY A 184 40.45 -25.63 -12.08
N ASP A 185 40.38 -26.01 -13.36
CA ASP A 185 40.64 -27.37 -13.90
C ASP A 185 39.53 -28.43 -13.94
N ARG A 186 38.24 -28.12 -13.69
CA ARG A 186 37.12 -29.02 -14.09
C ARG A 186 35.85 -28.26 -14.47
N GLY A 187 35.25 -28.61 -15.60
CA GLY A 187 33.78 -28.65 -15.68
C GLY A 187 33.04 -27.65 -16.54
N ASN A 188 33.68 -26.92 -17.46
CA ASN A 188 32.89 -26.24 -18.51
C ASN A 188 32.16 -27.28 -19.35
N ARG A 189 30.85 -27.12 -19.57
CA ARG A 189 30.03 -28.06 -20.36
C ARG A 189 30.70 -28.28 -21.72
N ALA A 190 31.26 -29.47 -21.93
CA ALA A 190 31.97 -29.85 -23.15
C ALA A 190 33.11 -28.88 -23.60
N GLY A 191 33.73 -28.15 -22.66
CA GLY A 191 34.82 -27.21 -22.97
C GLY A 191 34.39 -25.81 -23.43
N ASP A 192 33.10 -25.46 -23.36
CA ASP A 192 32.61 -24.11 -23.65
C ASP A 192 33.14 -23.10 -22.62
N LYS A 193 34.05 -22.21 -23.03
CA LYS A 193 34.67 -21.21 -22.14
C LYS A 193 33.70 -20.21 -21.52
N ASN A 194 32.49 -20.09 -22.07
CA ASN A 194 31.46 -19.16 -21.60
C ASN A 194 30.34 -19.88 -20.80
N CYS A 195 30.52 -21.17 -20.47
CA CYS A 195 29.60 -21.93 -19.64
C CYS A 195 30.27 -22.32 -18.32
N PHE A 196 29.77 -21.77 -17.23
CA PHE A 196 30.32 -21.92 -15.89
C PHE A 196 29.52 -22.95 -15.09
N PHE A 197 30.23 -23.80 -14.35
CA PHE A 197 29.61 -24.74 -13.42
C PHE A 197 29.78 -24.26 -11.98
N PHE A 198 28.70 -24.35 -11.21
CA PHE A 198 28.65 -24.04 -9.79
C PHE A 198 28.01 -25.20 -9.03
N GLU A 199 28.49 -25.46 -7.82
CA GLU A 199 27.88 -26.40 -6.91
C GLU A 199 27.98 -25.84 -5.49
N GLN A 200 26.82 -25.69 -4.84
CA GLN A 200 26.68 -25.41 -3.43
C GLN A 200 26.31 -26.70 -2.71
N THR A 201 27.32 -27.33 -2.14
CA THR A 201 27.18 -28.63 -1.46
C THR A 201 26.61 -28.52 -0.06
N THR A 202 26.61 -27.31 0.52
CA THR A 202 25.99 -27.04 1.82
C THR A 202 24.54 -26.60 1.60
N PRO A 203 23.54 -27.18 2.30
CA PRO A 203 22.14 -26.77 2.12
C PRO A 203 21.91 -25.31 2.52
N ILE A 204 21.26 -24.54 1.65
CA ILE A 204 20.92 -23.12 1.85
C ILE A 204 19.47 -22.84 1.47
N GLN A 205 18.94 -21.71 1.91
CA GLN A 205 17.63 -21.20 1.52
C GLN A 205 17.56 -20.78 0.06
N SER A 206 16.35 -20.76 -0.50
CA SER A 206 16.08 -20.22 -1.83
C SER A 206 16.57 -18.77 -1.96
N TYR A 207 16.31 -17.92 -0.95
CA TYR A 207 16.65 -16.50 -0.98
C TYR A 207 18.16 -16.22 -1.10
N LEU A 208 19.00 -17.20 -0.73
CA LEU A 208 20.46 -17.13 -0.78
C LEU A 208 21.06 -17.60 -2.11
N ILE A 209 20.24 -18.09 -3.04
CA ILE A 209 20.71 -18.44 -4.39
C ILE A 209 20.87 -17.14 -5.17
N ALA A 210 22.11 -16.78 -5.47
CA ALA A 210 22.45 -15.55 -6.16
C ALA A 210 23.31 -15.83 -7.40
N LEU A 211 23.08 -15.02 -8.43
CA LEU A 211 23.83 -15.00 -9.68
C LEU A 211 24.21 -13.57 -10.00
N ALA A 212 25.47 -13.35 -10.38
CA ALA A 212 25.89 -12.15 -11.07
C ALA A 212 26.65 -12.50 -12.35
N VAL A 213 26.40 -11.75 -13.41
CA VAL A 213 27.06 -11.86 -14.71
C VAL A 213 27.52 -10.50 -15.15
N GLY A 214 28.82 -10.35 -15.41
CA GLY A 214 29.36 -9.07 -15.83
C GLY A 214 30.81 -9.15 -16.27
N PHE A 215 31.39 -8.00 -16.60
CA PHE A 215 32.81 -7.89 -16.92
C PHE A 215 33.64 -7.81 -15.62
N ILE A 216 33.67 -8.93 -14.90
CA ILE A 216 34.31 -9.02 -13.58
C ILE A 216 35.53 -9.95 -13.60
N LYS A 217 36.49 -9.63 -12.75
CA LYS A 217 37.71 -10.38 -12.48
C LYS A 217 37.86 -10.60 -10.98
N SER A 218 38.71 -11.56 -10.61
CA SER A 218 39.04 -11.84 -9.22
C SER A 218 40.49 -11.53 -8.88
N ALA A 219 40.72 -11.20 -7.62
CA ALA A 219 42.02 -11.14 -6.98
C ALA A 219 41.96 -11.86 -5.63
N ARG A 220 43.00 -12.61 -5.28
CA ARG A 220 43.07 -13.30 -4.00
C ARG A 220 43.37 -12.30 -2.89
N ILE A 221 42.59 -12.32 -1.81
CA ILE A 221 42.70 -11.40 -0.66
C ILE A 221 42.94 -12.14 0.67
N GLY A 222 42.96 -13.47 0.62
CA GLY A 222 43.17 -14.32 1.79
C GLY A 222 43.43 -15.77 1.41
N PRO A 223 43.66 -16.66 2.39
CA PRO A 223 43.94 -18.05 2.12
C PRO A 223 42.78 -18.75 1.41
N ARG A 224 41.54 -18.33 1.70
CA ARG A 224 40.27 -18.89 1.22
C ARG A 224 39.28 -17.83 0.70
N SER A 225 39.79 -16.67 0.29
CA SER A 225 38.97 -15.52 -0.10
C SER A 225 39.50 -14.83 -1.34
N HIS A 226 38.60 -14.51 -2.26
CA HIS A 226 38.82 -13.62 -3.39
C HIS A 226 37.89 -12.42 -3.34
N VAL A 227 38.37 -11.28 -3.82
CA VAL A 227 37.50 -10.18 -4.18
C VAL A 227 37.26 -10.22 -5.68
N TRP A 228 35.99 -10.08 -6.07
CA TRP A 228 35.51 -9.99 -7.43
C TRP A 228 35.06 -8.55 -7.68
N ALA A 229 35.50 -7.96 -8.77
CA ALA A 229 35.11 -6.61 -9.14
C ALA A 229 35.31 -6.37 -10.64
N GLU A 230 34.74 -5.27 -11.13
CA GLU A 230 35.13 -4.75 -12.44
C GLU A 230 36.63 -4.36 -12.45
N PRO A 231 37.34 -4.54 -13.57
CA PRO A 231 38.78 -4.26 -13.66
C PRO A 231 39.24 -2.91 -13.12
N SER A 232 38.48 -1.83 -13.29
CA SER A 232 38.89 -0.51 -12.76
C SER A 232 38.86 -0.39 -11.23
N VAL A 233 38.11 -1.28 -10.56
CA VAL A 233 37.91 -1.28 -9.10
C VAL A 233 38.74 -2.37 -8.41
N LEU A 234 39.16 -3.41 -9.14
CA LEU A 234 39.79 -4.61 -8.58
C LEU A 234 41.02 -4.32 -7.70
N ASP A 235 41.96 -3.49 -8.16
CA ASP A 235 43.18 -3.21 -7.39
C ASP A 235 42.89 -2.48 -6.08
N LYS A 236 41.90 -1.57 -6.08
CA LYS A 236 41.46 -0.86 -4.88
C LYS A 236 40.75 -1.81 -3.93
N ALA A 237 39.85 -2.64 -4.45
CA ALA A 237 39.13 -3.63 -3.66
C ALA A 237 40.10 -4.66 -3.06
N HIS A 238 41.11 -5.09 -3.82
CA HIS A 238 42.17 -5.94 -3.30
C HIS A 238 42.89 -5.24 -2.14
N ALA A 239 43.36 -4.01 -2.32
CA ALA A 239 44.03 -3.26 -1.25
C ALA A 239 43.15 -3.07 0.01
N GLU A 240 41.84 -2.89 -0.17
CA GLU A 240 40.87 -2.78 0.92
C GLU A 240 40.77 -4.06 1.75
N PHE A 241 40.65 -5.21 1.08
CA PHE A 241 40.28 -6.47 1.73
C PHE A 241 41.43 -7.45 1.93
N ASP A 242 42.63 -7.16 1.39
CA ASP A 242 43.79 -8.04 1.50
C ASP A 242 44.19 -8.25 2.97
N GLY A 243 44.27 -9.53 3.34
CA GLY A 243 44.55 -10.05 4.67
C GLY A 243 43.41 -9.92 5.68
N ILE A 244 42.69 -8.80 5.67
CA ILE A 244 41.78 -8.44 6.76
C ILE A 244 40.52 -9.32 6.81
N VAL A 245 40.05 -9.79 5.67
CA VAL A 245 38.90 -10.72 5.60
C VAL A 245 39.20 -12.03 6.32
N GLU A 246 40.43 -12.53 6.23
CA GLU A 246 40.82 -13.72 6.97
C GLU A 246 40.91 -13.47 8.48
N GLU A 247 41.33 -12.28 8.90
CA GLU A 247 41.34 -11.89 10.31
C GLU A 247 39.92 -11.88 10.90
N PHE A 248 38.94 -11.38 10.13
CA PHE A 248 37.53 -11.43 10.49
C PHE A 248 37.02 -12.86 10.58
N LEU A 249 37.28 -13.69 9.56
CA LEU A 249 36.89 -15.10 9.55
C LEU A 249 37.51 -15.87 10.72
N ALA A 250 38.81 -15.74 10.95
CA ALA A 250 39.51 -16.42 12.04
C ALA A 250 39.00 -15.97 13.41
N THR A 251 38.66 -14.69 13.56
CA THR A 251 38.06 -14.15 14.78
C THR A 251 36.66 -14.69 14.99
N GLY A 252 35.81 -14.65 13.95
CA GLY A 252 34.48 -15.27 13.96
C GLY A 252 34.54 -16.77 14.27
N GLU A 253 35.51 -17.50 13.71
CA GLU A 253 35.70 -18.93 13.97
C GLU A 253 36.06 -19.23 15.42
N ARG A 254 36.89 -18.38 16.02
CA ARG A 254 37.27 -18.49 17.42
C ARG A 254 36.10 -18.20 18.36
N ILE A 255 35.27 -17.21 18.04
CA ILE A 255 34.14 -16.81 18.89
C ILE A 255 32.96 -17.77 18.69
N PHE A 256 32.58 -18.06 17.44
CA PHE A 256 31.30 -18.67 17.09
C PHE A 256 31.37 -20.15 16.74
N SER A 257 32.15 -20.56 15.73
CA SER A 257 32.45 -21.97 15.37
C SER A 257 33.19 -22.01 14.03
N GLU A 258 33.67 -23.18 13.61
CA GLU A 258 34.29 -23.38 12.29
C GLU A 258 33.45 -22.79 11.13
N TYR A 259 34.12 -22.11 10.19
CA TYR A 259 33.51 -21.57 8.99
C TYR A 259 33.37 -22.69 7.94
N VAL A 260 32.14 -23.03 7.57
CA VAL A 260 31.84 -24.30 6.86
C VAL A 260 31.67 -24.18 5.35
N TRP A 261 31.77 -22.96 4.82
CA TRP A 261 31.40 -22.67 3.43
C TRP A 261 32.57 -22.85 2.46
N GLU A 262 33.68 -23.42 2.92
CA GLU A 262 34.97 -23.62 2.22
C GLU A 262 35.69 -22.31 1.85
N LYS A 263 35.00 -21.35 1.26
CA LYS A 263 35.52 -20.04 0.84
C LYS A 263 34.60 -18.89 1.26
N TYR A 264 35.17 -17.68 1.32
CA TYR A 264 34.41 -16.44 1.51
C TYR A 264 34.90 -15.43 0.48
N ASP A 265 34.22 -15.37 -0.67
CA ASP A 265 34.51 -14.37 -1.67
C ASP A 265 33.61 -13.13 -1.48
N ILE A 266 34.09 -11.98 -1.93
CA ILE A 266 33.34 -10.71 -1.91
C ILE A 266 33.16 -10.25 -3.36
N LEU A 267 31.94 -9.93 -3.79
CA LEU A 267 31.66 -9.26 -5.04
C LEU A 267 31.36 -7.78 -4.79
N ILE A 268 32.24 -6.92 -5.32
CA ILE A 268 32.00 -5.48 -5.36
C ILE A 268 31.02 -5.21 -6.50
N MET A 269 29.81 -4.80 -6.12
CA MET A 269 28.74 -4.51 -7.05
C MET A 269 29.02 -3.24 -7.84
N PRO A 270 28.36 -3.04 -9.00
CA PRO A 270 28.44 -1.79 -9.74
C PRO A 270 28.04 -0.57 -8.88
N PRO A 271 28.53 0.65 -9.19
CA PRO A 271 28.24 1.84 -8.38
C PRO A 271 26.77 2.24 -8.34
N SER A 272 25.96 1.72 -9.26
CA SER A 272 24.50 1.87 -9.26
C SER A 272 23.78 0.99 -8.24
N PHE A 273 24.44 0.00 -7.63
CA PHE A 273 23.82 -0.96 -6.71
C PHE A 273 23.16 -0.26 -5.50
N PRO A 274 21.86 -0.48 -5.25
CA PRO A 274 21.12 0.36 -4.31
C PRO A 274 21.25 -0.07 -2.84
N TYR A 275 21.74 -1.27 -2.56
CA TYR A 275 21.75 -1.89 -1.22
C TYR A 275 23.11 -1.79 -0.50
N GLY A 276 23.15 -2.22 0.77
CA GLY A 276 24.36 -2.26 1.60
C GLY A 276 25.25 -3.46 1.30
N GLY A 277 24.82 -4.62 1.79
CA GLY A 277 25.40 -5.92 1.51
C GLY A 277 24.30 -6.98 1.40
N MET A 278 24.68 -8.18 0.98
CA MET A 278 23.83 -9.36 0.99
C MET A 278 24.72 -10.59 1.22
N GLU A 279 24.35 -11.40 2.22
CA GLU A 279 25.11 -12.49 2.81
C GLU A 279 25.16 -13.78 1.97
N ASN A 280 25.06 -13.64 0.66
CA ASN A 280 25.08 -14.71 -0.31
C ASN A 280 26.26 -15.67 -0.02
N PRO A 281 26.01 -16.94 0.39
CA PRO A 281 27.03 -17.80 0.96
C PRO A 281 28.13 -18.05 -0.06
N CYS A 282 29.38 -18.02 0.40
CA CYS A 282 30.58 -18.15 -0.43
C CYS A 282 30.87 -16.96 -1.37
N LEU A 283 29.95 -16.01 -1.54
CA LEU A 283 30.07 -14.87 -2.45
C LEU A 283 29.18 -13.71 -2.01
N THR A 284 29.61 -12.99 -0.99
CA THR A 284 28.88 -11.84 -0.44
C THR A 284 28.82 -10.70 -1.47
N PHE A 285 27.65 -10.13 -1.71
CA PHE A 285 27.52 -8.93 -2.54
C PHE A 285 27.65 -7.70 -1.65
N VAL A 286 28.48 -6.73 -2.04
CA VAL A 286 28.65 -5.50 -1.26
C VAL A 286 28.67 -4.28 -2.17
N THR A 287 28.15 -3.17 -1.64
CA THR A 287 28.23 -1.86 -2.30
C THR A 287 29.69 -1.45 -2.55
N PRO A 288 30.02 -0.79 -3.66
CA PRO A 288 31.37 -0.27 -3.87
C PRO A 288 31.73 0.89 -2.94
N CYS A 289 30.75 1.46 -2.22
CA CYS A 289 30.97 2.54 -1.26
C CYS A 289 31.87 2.15 -0.08
N ILE A 290 32.11 0.86 0.17
CA ILE A 290 33.02 0.41 1.25
C ILE A 290 34.49 0.31 0.81
N VAL A 291 34.80 0.51 -0.47
CA VAL A 291 36.17 0.54 -1.00
C VAL A 291 36.72 1.97 -0.91
N VAL A 292 37.21 2.32 0.27
CA VAL A 292 37.56 3.70 0.67
C VAL A 292 39.07 3.96 0.74
N GLY A 293 39.88 2.91 0.87
CA GLY A 293 41.34 2.90 0.84
C GLY A 293 42.01 2.79 2.21
N ASP A 294 41.23 2.80 3.30
CA ASP A 294 41.72 2.84 4.68
C ASP A 294 41.09 1.79 5.59
N LYS A 295 40.25 0.91 5.05
CA LYS A 295 39.57 -0.18 5.75
C LYS A 295 38.55 0.31 6.78
N SER A 296 38.07 1.54 6.67
CA SER A 296 37.20 2.15 7.68
C SER A 296 35.71 1.77 7.59
N LEU A 297 35.26 1.24 6.45
CA LEU A 297 33.87 0.80 6.22
C LEU A 297 33.74 -0.72 6.00
N VAL A 298 34.73 -1.48 6.48
CA VAL A 298 34.77 -2.94 6.35
C VAL A 298 33.88 -3.63 7.40
N ASP A 299 33.28 -2.88 8.32
CA ASP A 299 32.27 -3.34 9.29
C ASP A 299 31.10 -4.04 8.57
N VAL A 300 30.67 -3.52 7.42
CA VAL A 300 29.69 -4.19 6.56
C VAL A 300 30.16 -5.60 6.18
N VAL A 301 31.44 -5.79 5.85
CA VAL A 301 31.96 -7.13 5.54
C VAL A 301 31.96 -8.03 6.78
N ILE A 302 32.19 -7.47 7.97
CA ILE A 302 32.10 -8.22 9.23
C ILE A 302 30.65 -8.65 9.49
N HIS A 303 29.66 -7.79 9.21
CA HIS A 303 28.23 -8.14 9.26
C HIS A 303 27.93 -9.33 8.35
N GLU A 304 28.30 -9.23 7.08
CA GLU A 304 28.05 -10.30 6.11
C GLU A 304 28.83 -11.59 6.42
N ILE A 305 30.05 -11.48 6.96
CA ILE A 305 30.81 -12.64 7.47
C ILE A 305 30.03 -13.30 8.59
N THR A 306 29.49 -12.52 9.52
CA THR A 306 28.76 -13.02 10.69
C THR A 306 27.50 -13.76 10.27
N HIS A 307 26.84 -13.35 9.18
CA HIS A 307 25.71 -14.09 8.61
C HIS A 307 26.04 -15.53 8.20
N SER A 308 27.32 -15.84 7.95
CA SER A 308 27.79 -17.21 7.70
C SER A 308 27.46 -18.17 8.84
N TRP A 309 27.25 -17.66 10.06
CA TRP A 309 26.75 -18.41 11.21
C TRP A 309 25.28 -18.10 11.53
N PHE A 310 24.91 -16.82 11.56
CA PHE A 310 23.58 -16.34 11.95
C PHE A 310 22.80 -15.83 10.73
N GLY A 311 21.90 -16.65 10.20
CA GLY A 311 21.21 -16.43 8.94
C GLY A 311 21.48 -17.57 7.98
N ASN A 312 22.73 -17.79 7.56
CA ASN A 312 23.03 -18.85 6.58
C ASN A 312 23.05 -20.24 7.21
N LEU A 313 23.67 -20.40 8.38
CA LEU A 313 23.76 -21.69 9.08
C LEU A 313 22.55 -21.96 9.98
N VAL A 314 22.25 -21.04 10.89
CA VAL A 314 21.03 -21.02 11.70
C VAL A 314 20.13 -19.94 11.17
N THR A 315 18.97 -20.29 10.65
CA THR A 315 18.13 -19.34 9.90
C THR A 315 16.79 -19.11 10.57
N ASN A 316 16.19 -17.94 10.34
CA ASN A 316 14.80 -17.69 10.69
C ASN A 316 13.85 -18.70 10.01
N GLY A 317 12.85 -19.17 10.76
CA GLY A 317 11.87 -20.15 10.29
C GLY A 317 10.86 -19.58 9.29
N ASN A 318 10.62 -18.28 9.36
CA ASN A 318 9.77 -17.46 8.49
C ASN A 318 10.20 -15.97 8.63
N TRP A 319 9.66 -15.08 7.82
CA TRP A 319 10.06 -13.67 7.79
C TRP A 319 9.63 -12.86 9.03
N SER A 320 8.63 -13.31 9.80
CA SER A 320 8.31 -12.69 11.10
C SER A 320 9.42 -12.87 12.15
N GLU A 321 10.28 -13.87 11.96
CA GLU A 321 11.44 -14.17 12.80
C GLU A 321 12.74 -13.55 12.25
N PHE A 322 12.66 -12.60 11.31
CA PHE A 322 13.83 -12.01 10.64
C PHE A 322 14.89 -11.47 11.61
N TRP A 323 14.48 -11.00 12.79
CA TRP A 323 15.39 -10.56 13.84
C TRP A 323 16.36 -11.64 14.34
N LEU A 324 16.03 -12.93 14.22
CA LEU A 324 16.95 -14.02 14.60
C LEU A 324 18.19 -14.05 13.73
N ASN A 325 18.06 -13.62 12.47
CA ASN A 325 19.20 -13.41 11.60
C ASN A 325 19.87 -12.10 12.02
N GLU A 326 19.19 -10.97 11.85
CA GLU A 326 19.82 -9.65 11.94
C GLU A 326 20.31 -9.28 13.34
N GLY A 327 19.54 -9.57 14.38
CA GLY A 327 19.91 -9.26 15.76
C GLY A 327 21.14 -10.03 16.24
N PHE A 328 21.25 -11.31 15.87
CA PHE A 328 22.45 -12.10 16.17
C PHE A 328 23.62 -11.71 15.29
N THR A 329 23.38 -11.36 14.02
CA THR A 329 24.44 -10.87 13.14
C THR A 329 25.00 -9.55 13.62
N MET A 330 24.16 -8.57 13.96
CA MET A 330 24.61 -7.30 14.53
C MET A 330 25.40 -7.50 15.83
N PHE A 331 24.96 -8.42 16.70
CA PHE A 331 25.73 -8.78 17.89
C PHE A 331 27.08 -9.41 17.55
N GLY A 332 27.10 -10.35 16.60
CA GLY A 332 28.32 -11.05 16.22
C GLY A 332 29.32 -10.14 15.50
N GLN A 333 28.85 -9.22 14.67
CA GLN A 333 29.66 -8.17 14.05
C GLN A 333 30.39 -7.38 15.12
N ARG A 334 29.63 -6.78 16.05
CA ARG A 334 30.15 -5.99 17.17
C ARG A 334 31.10 -6.79 18.07
N ARG A 335 30.84 -8.08 18.26
CA ARG A 335 31.71 -8.97 19.02
C ARG A 335 33.05 -9.22 18.31
N ILE A 336 33.05 -9.40 16.99
CA ILE A 336 34.29 -9.50 16.18
C ILE A 336 35.05 -8.16 16.23
N GLU A 337 34.35 -7.04 16.02
CA GLU A 337 34.95 -5.71 16.05
C GLU A 337 35.55 -5.38 17.42
N GLU A 338 34.89 -5.74 18.51
CA GLU A 338 35.42 -5.57 19.87
C GLU A 338 36.75 -6.31 20.07
N GLU A 339 36.90 -7.51 19.49
CA GLU A 339 38.15 -8.28 19.60
C GLU A 339 39.29 -7.72 18.74
N ILE A 340 38.97 -7.15 17.58
CA ILE A 340 39.97 -6.68 16.61
C ILE A 340 40.34 -5.22 16.87
N TYR A 341 39.33 -4.38 17.08
CA TYR A 341 39.48 -2.93 17.15
C TYR A 341 39.32 -2.36 18.56
N GLY A 342 38.83 -3.17 19.50
CA GLY A 342 38.68 -2.81 20.91
C GLY A 342 37.28 -2.34 21.29
N HIS A 343 36.99 -2.46 22.59
CA HIS A 343 35.70 -2.15 23.21
C HIS A 343 35.22 -0.72 22.91
N ASP A 344 36.09 0.27 23.01
CA ASP A 344 35.72 1.68 22.84
C ASP A 344 35.18 1.98 21.43
N LEU A 345 35.76 1.36 20.39
CA LEU A 345 35.31 1.54 19.01
C LEU A 345 33.98 0.82 18.75
N MET A 346 33.84 -0.42 19.23
CA MET A 346 32.57 -1.14 19.17
C MET A 346 31.45 -0.35 19.86
N CYS A 347 31.71 0.23 21.03
CA CYS A 347 30.71 1.06 21.70
C CYS A 347 30.32 2.31 20.91
N LEU A 348 31.26 2.89 20.16
CA LEU A 348 30.99 4.03 19.29
C LEU A 348 30.13 3.65 18.08
N GLU A 349 30.42 2.52 17.45
CA GLU A 349 29.61 1.99 16.35
C GLU A 349 28.20 1.60 16.83
N ALA A 350 28.09 0.95 17.99
CA ALA A 350 26.81 0.68 18.65
C ALA A 350 26.01 1.94 19.04
N LYS A 351 26.69 3.05 19.36
CA LYS A 351 26.04 4.34 19.60
C LYS A 351 25.38 4.89 18.34
N THR A 352 26.06 4.79 17.19
CA THR A 352 25.49 5.16 15.89
C THR A 352 24.27 4.29 15.55
N GLY A 353 24.35 2.98 15.78
CA GLY A 353 23.21 2.06 15.62
C GLY A 353 21.99 2.42 16.48
N GLN A 354 22.22 2.74 17.75
CA GLN A 354 21.17 3.18 18.67
C GLN A 354 20.45 4.45 18.16
N GLU A 355 21.18 5.39 17.57
CA GLU A 355 20.60 6.62 17.00
C GLU A 355 19.76 6.34 15.75
N LEU A 356 20.17 5.40 14.91
CA LEU A 356 19.37 4.95 13.75
C LEU A 356 18.05 4.34 14.21
N LEU A 357 18.09 3.46 15.21
CA LEU A 357 16.87 2.89 15.80
C LEU A 357 15.96 3.97 16.38
N ARG A 358 16.53 4.96 17.09
CA ARG A 358 15.75 6.05 17.68
C ARG A 358 15.05 6.87 16.61
N LYS A 359 15.79 7.25 15.57
CA LYS A 359 15.25 7.97 14.41
C LYS A 359 14.13 7.17 13.72
N HIS A 360 14.32 5.87 13.55
CA HIS A 360 13.27 5.01 12.98
C HIS A 360 12.00 5.01 13.85
N ILE A 361 12.12 4.76 15.15
CA ILE A 361 10.96 4.74 16.06
C ILE A 361 10.30 6.11 16.19
N ASP A 362 11.06 7.21 16.13
CA ASP A 362 10.50 8.58 16.13
C ASP A 362 9.67 8.86 14.87
N ASN A 363 10.08 8.32 13.71
CA ASN A 363 9.37 8.49 12.45
C ASN A 363 8.10 7.62 12.38
N GLU A 364 8.17 6.37 12.83
CA GLU A 364 7.04 5.42 12.79
C GLU A 364 6.05 5.64 13.95
N GLY A 365 6.55 6.06 15.12
CA GLY A 365 5.84 6.16 16.38
C GLY A 365 6.07 4.96 17.32
N GLU A 366 6.14 5.22 18.63
CA GLU A 366 6.44 4.22 19.69
C GLU A 366 5.49 3.01 19.73
N ASN A 367 4.26 3.15 19.21
CA ASN A 367 3.26 2.08 19.20
C ASN A 367 3.10 1.41 17.83
N ALA A 368 3.94 1.76 16.85
CA ALA A 368 3.82 1.24 15.50
C ALA A 368 4.21 -0.25 15.45
N PRO A 369 3.47 -1.10 14.70
CA PRO A 369 3.76 -2.53 14.60
C PRO A 369 5.17 -2.87 14.11
N LEU A 370 5.75 -2.03 13.23
CA LEU A 370 7.09 -2.22 12.67
C LEU A 370 8.23 -2.01 13.68
N THR A 371 7.92 -1.47 14.88
CA THR A 371 8.87 -1.33 15.99
C THR A 371 8.93 -2.57 16.89
N LYS A 372 8.18 -3.62 16.56
CA LYS A 372 8.26 -4.93 17.21
C LYS A 372 9.46 -5.69 16.70
N LEU A 373 10.06 -6.51 17.56
CA LEU A 373 11.16 -7.39 17.15
C LEU A 373 10.65 -8.57 16.32
N ARG A 374 9.48 -9.12 16.68
CA ARG A 374 8.73 -10.08 15.87
C ARG A 374 7.56 -9.37 15.20
N VAL A 375 7.69 -9.09 13.90
CA VAL A 375 6.63 -8.49 13.10
C VAL A 375 5.74 -9.60 12.56
N ILE A 376 4.48 -9.65 12.98
CA ILE A 376 3.51 -10.61 12.42
C ILE A 376 3.19 -10.18 10.99
N ILE A 377 3.51 -11.04 10.02
CA ILE A 377 3.18 -10.82 8.62
C ILE A 377 1.84 -11.49 8.36
N GLU A 378 0.87 -10.71 7.90
CA GLU A 378 -0.46 -11.20 7.53
C GLU A 378 -0.45 -11.76 6.10
N PRO A 379 -1.30 -12.75 5.76
CA PRO A 379 -1.41 -13.25 4.39
C PRO A 379 -1.62 -12.12 3.37
N GLY A 380 -0.80 -12.10 2.33
CA GLY A 380 -0.86 -11.09 1.27
C GLY A 380 -0.02 -9.83 1.52
N VAL A 381 0.58 -9.66 2.69
CA VAL A 381 1.58 -8.60 2.95
C VAL A 381 2.94 -9.05 2.41
N ASP A 382 3.64 -8.17 1.68
CA ASP A 382 4.99 -8.44 1.21
C ASP A 382 5.97 -8.32 2.39
N PRO A 383 6.82 -9.32 2.67
CA PRO A 383 7.83 -9.17 3.72
C PRO A 383 8.77 -7.98 3.48
N ASP A 384 9.01 -7.57 2.23
CA ASP A 384 9.82 -6.39 1.92
C ASP A 384 9.18 -5.09 2.46
N ASP A 385 7.85 -5.03 2.59
CA ASP A 385 7.13 -3.90 3.20
C ASP A 385 7.36 -3.78 4.71
N THR A 386 7.94 -4.81 5.34
CA THR A 386 8.24 -4.82 6.78
C THR A 386 9.70 -4.52 7.11
N TYR A 387 10.56 -4.38 6.09
CA TYR A 387 11.99 -4.16 6.28
C TYR A 387 12.27 -2.80 6.94
N ASN A 388 13.01 -2.81 8.06
CA ASN A 388 13.41 -1.61 8.79
C ASN A 388 14.59 -1.87 9.75
N GLU A 389 14.99 -0.87 10.55
CA GLU A 389 16.13 -0.93 11.47
C GLU A 389 15.88 -1.75 12.75
N THR A 390 14.62 -2.04 13.08
CA THR A 390 14.23 -2.70 14.34
C THR A 390 14.80 -4.11 14.48
N PRO A 391 14.67 -5.03 13.49
CA PRO A 391 15.24 -6.37 13.57
C PRO A 391 16.74 -6.39 13.86
N TYR A 392 17.47 -5.39 13.37
CA TYR A 392 18.92 -5.22 13.55
C TYR A 392 19.23 -4.71 14.96
N GLU A 393 18.79 -3.50 15.30
CA GLU A 393 19.30 -2.79 16.47
C GLU A 393 18.54 -3.13 17.76
N LYS A 394 17.21 -3.34 17.67
CA LYS A 394 16.44 -3.87 18.81
C LYS A 394 16.80 -5.34 19.04
N GLY A 395 17.13 -6.08 17.97
CA GLY A 395 17.69 -7.43 18.03
C GLY A 395 19.04 -7.48 18.72
N PHE A 396 19.98 -6.60 18.35
CA PHE A 396 21.27 -6.46 19.03
C PHE A 396 21.11 -6.18 20.53
N ALA A 397 20.24 -5.22 20.88
CA ALA A 397 19.96 -4.89 22.28
C ALA A 397 19.42 -6.11 23.05
N PHE A 398 18.59 -6.93 22.40
CA PHE A 398 18.06 -8.15 23.00
C PHE A 398 19.14 -9.23 23.19
N VAL A 399 20.02 -9.45 22.22
CA VAL A 399 21.13 -10.41 22.39
C VAL A 399 22.11 -9.93 23.47
N CYS A 400 22.37 -8.63 23.56
CA CYS A 400 23.12 -8.04 24.66
C CYS A 400 22.44 -8.24 26.02
N TYR A 401 21.12 -8.15 26.07
CA TYR A 401 20.36 -8.47 27.28
C TYR A 401 20.56 -9.94 27.69
N LEU A 402 20.48 -10.89 26.75
CA LEU A 402 20.77 -12.31 27.02
C LEU A 402 22.21 -12.51 27.53
N ARG A 403 23.19 -11.80 26.97
CA ARG A 403 24.58 -11.81 27.48
C ARG A 403 24.65 -11.27 28.91
N SER A 404 23.95 -10.18 29.20
CA SER A 404 23.96 -9.53 30.52
C SER A 404 23.40 -10.41 31.64
N LEU A 405 22.44 -11.29 31.33
CA LEU A 405 21.88 -12.23 32.28
C LEU A 405 22.87 -13.33 32.69
N VAL A 406 23.77 -13.71 31.79
CA VAL A 406 24.86 -14.67 32.06
C VAL A 406 25.97 -14.01 32.88
N GLY A 407 26.29 -12.74 32.58
CA GLY A 407 27.28 -11.96 33.31
C GLY A 407 28.74 -12.32 33.04
N ASP A 408 29.02 -13.31 32.19
CA ASP A 408 30.36 -13.71 31.77
C ASP A 408 30.45 -13.87 30.24
N ASN A 409 31.39 -13.15 29.62
CA ASN A 409 31.56 -13.13 28.15
C ASN A 409 31.97 -14.50 27.60
N ASN A 410 32.85 -15.23 28.31
CA ASN A 410 33.32 -16.53 27.82
C ASN A 410 32.21 -17.59 27.87
N ALA A 411 31.37 -17.55 28.91
CA ALA A 411 30.20 -18.39 29.04
C ALA A 411 29.19 -18.11 27.93
N PHE A 412 28.92 -16.84 27.62
CA PHE A 412 28.03 -16.47 26.52
C PHE A 412 28.60 -16.83 25.14
N ASP A 413 29.89 -16.61 24.89
CA ASP A 413 30.57 -17.09 23.67
C ASP A 413 30.48 -18.63 23.57
N GLY A 414 30.56 -19.34 24.71
CA GLY A 414 30.31 -20.79 24.81
C GLY A 414 28.89 -21.17 24.40
N PHE A 415 27.89 -20.39 24.83
CA PHE A 415 26.50 -20.56 24.40
C PHE A 415 26.34 -20.32 22.89
N LEU A 416 26.95 -19.29 22.31
CA LEU A 416 26.87 -19.04 20.86
C LEU A 416 27.41 -20.22 20.05
N ARG A 417 28.56 -20.79 20.47
CA ARG A 417 29.10 -22.04 19.90
C ARG A 417 28.11 -23.20 19.99
N ALA A 418 27.51 -23.39 21.16
CA ALA A 418 26.55 -24.47 21.39
C ALA A 418 25.25 -24.26 20.59
N TYR A 419 24.78 -23.01 20.47
CA TYR A 419 23.59 -22.62 19.72
C TYR A 419 23.76 -22.89 18.23
N ILE A 420 24.89 -22.45 17.66
CA ILE A 420 25.22 -22.75 16.27
C ILE A 420 25.32 -24.26 16.07
N GLN A 421 26.04 -24.97 16.94
CA GLN A 421 26.20 -26.41 16.80
C GLN A 421 24.86 -27.16 16.91
N LYS A 422 23.93 -26.69 17.73
CA LYS A 422 22.60 -27.27 17.92
C LYS A 422 21.71 -27.08 16.70
N PHE A 423 21.72 -25.88 16.12
CA PHE A 423 20.79 -25.48 15.06
C PHE A 423 21.41 -25.35 13.68
N LYS A 424 22.68 -25.75 13.52
CA LYS A 424 23.38 -25.79 12.24
C LYS A 424 22.52 -26.50 11.19
N TYR A 425 22.34 -25.87 10.03
CA TYR A 425 21.52 -26.36 8.91
C TYR A 425 20.01 -26.45 9.20
N GLN A 426 19.52 -25.73 10.21
CA GLN A 426 18.09 -25.66 10.54
C GLN A 426 17.57 -24.23 10.39
N SER A 427 16.26 -24.14 10.18
CA SER A 427 15.50 -22.90 10.28
C SER A 427 14.64 -22.97 11.54
N ILE A 428 14.73 -21.97 12.40
CA ILE A 428 14.21 -21.99 13.78
C ILE A 428 13.29 -20.79 14.05
N VAL A 429 12.46 -20.91 15.07
CA VAL A 429 11.67 -19.79 15.61
C VAL A 429 12.25 -19.33 16.95
N SER A 430 11.87 -18.14 17.42
CA SER A 430 12.45 -17.58 18.66
C SER A 430 12.28 -18.49 19.88
N GLU A 431 11.21 -19.29 19.92
CA GLU A 431 10.97 -20.24 21.00
C GLU A 431 12.04 -21.34 21.07
N ASP A 432 12.57 -21.80 19.93
CA ASP A 432 13.65 -22.79 19.89
C ASP A 432 14.93 -22.22 20.53
N LEU A 433 15.24 -20.96 20.23
CA LEU A 433 16.34 -20.23 20.85
C LEU A 433 16.16 -20.11 22.37
N PHE A 434 14.98 -19.69 22.84
CA PHE A 434 14.76 -19.47 24.28
C PHE A 434 14.81 -20.75 25.09
N GLU A 435 14.19 -21.81 24.59
CA GLU A 435 14.27 -23.13 25.25
C GLU A 435 15.72 -23.60 25.33
N PHE A 436 16.47 -23.48 24.23
CA PHE A 436 17.89 -23.87 24.23
C PHE A 436 18.76 -23.00 25.15
N TYR A 437 18.51 -21.68 25.20
CA TYR A 437 19.22 -20.77 26.09
C TYR A 437 18.99 -21.11 27.56
N LEU A 438 17.75 -21.42 27.95
CA LEU A 438 17.42 -21.81 29.33
C LEU A 438 17.87 -23.24 29.67
N ASP A 439 17.94 -24.15 28.70
CA ASP A 439 18.54 -25.48 28.87
C ASP A 439 20.04 -25.39 29.08
N TYR A 440 20.72 -24.50 28.34
CA TYR A 440 22.16 -24.30 28.43
C TYR A 440 22.57 -23.61 29.75
N PHE A 441 21.74 -22.69 30.25
CA PHE A 441 21.92 -21.99 31.51
C PHE A 441 20.81 -22.34 32.52
N PRO A 442 20.85 -23.54 33.14
CA PRO A 442 19.78 -24.02 34.01
C PRO A 442 19.55 -23.11 35.22
N GLU A 443 20.58 -22.43 35.73
CA GLU A 443 20.47 -21.46 36.81
C GLU A 443 19.56 -20.26 36.46
N LEU A 444 19.57 -19.82 35.19
CA LEU A 444 18.69 -18.75 34.72
C LEU A 444 17.25 -19.25 34.58
N ARG A 445 17.07 -20.53 34.26
CA ARG A 445 15.76 -21.18 34.27
C ARG A 445 15.18 -21.30 35.67
N GLU A 446 16.00 -21.69 36.64
CA GLU A 446 15.62 -21.74 38.06
C GLU A 446 15.25 -20.35 38.60
N GLN A 447 15.98 -19.32 38.17
CA GLN A 447 15.69 -17.91 38.50
C GLN A 447 14.51 -17.31 37.72
N ARG A 448 13.92 -18.06 36.78
CA ARG A 448 12.79 -17.63 35.94
C ARG A 448 13.02 -16.29 35.25
N VAL A 449 14.23 -16.09 34.69
CA VAL A 449 14.56 -14.81 34.05
C VAL A 449 13.63 -14.44 32.90
N HIS A 450 13.05 -15.42 32.22
CA HIS A 450 12.09 -15.27 31.13
C HIS A 450 10.69 -14.78 31.58
N GLU A 451 10.38 -14.88 32.87
CA GLU A 451 9.11 -14.41 33.49
C GLU A 451 9.32 -13.12 34.31
N LYS A 452 10.52 -12.53 34.30
CA LYS A 452 10.78 -11.31 35.08
C LYS A 452 9.89 -10.17 34.56
N PRO A 453 9.08 -9.53 35.44
CA PRO A 453 8.23 -8.42 35.03
C PRO A 453 9.02 -7.33 34.29
N GLY A 454 8.55 -6.96 33.10
CA GLY A 454 9.16 -5.93 32.24
C GLY A 454 10.28 -6.41 31.32
N PHE A 455 10.64 -7.70 31.35
CA PHE A 455 11.66 -8.30 30.46
C PHE A 455 11.24 -9.67 29.93
N GLU A 456 9.94 -9.95 29.92
CA GLU A 456 9.36 -11.18 29.39
C GLU A 456 9.73 -11.35 27.92
N PHE A 457 10.36 -12.48 27.57
CA PHE A 457 10.90 -12.69 26.23
C PHE A 457 9.85 -12.48 25.13
N VAL A 458 8.64 -13.03 25.29
CA VAL A 458 7.61 -12.95 24.25
C VAL A 458 6.80 -11.64 24.32
N ALA A 459 6.21 -11.34 25.48
CA ALA A 459 5.29 -10.21 25.61
C ALA A 459 5.99 -8.86 25.44
N THR A 460 7.20 -8.73 25.98
CA THR A 460 7.91 -7.45 26.08
C THR A 460 8.94 -7.29 24.97
N TRP A 461 9.77 -8.30 24.71
CA TRP A 461 10.80 -8.19 23.67
C TRP A 461 10.29 -8.46 22.26
N LEU A 462 9.64 -9.61 22.04
CA LEU A 462 9.19 -9.98 20.69
C LEU A 462 8.01 -9.13 20.23
N ASN A 463 6.95 -9.07 21.05
CA ASN A 463 5.68 -8.46 20.66
C ASN A 463 5.52 -7.00 21.12
N GLY A 464 6.39 -6.51 22.00
CA GLY A 464 6.37 -5.14 22.50
C GLY A 464 6.86 -4.14 21.47
N THR A 465 6.13 -3.05 21.30
CA THR A 465 6.49 -1.93 20.42
C THR A 465 7.48 -0.98 21.10
N GLY A 466 8.05 -0.08 20.33
CA GLY A 466 8.83 1.05 20.84
C GLY A 466 10.24 0.70 21.30
N TRP A 467 10.84 1.61 22.06
CA TRP A 467 12.23 1.53 22.52
C TRP A 467 12.56 0.23 23.28
N PRO A 468 13.76 -0.38 23.09
CA PRO A 468 14.14 -1.58 23.83
C PRO A 468 14.16 -1.34 25.35
N PRO A 469 13.65 -2.29 26.16
CA PRO A 469 13.61 -2.16 27.62
C PRO A 469 14.99 -2.28 28.28
N TYR A 470 15.96 -2.87 27.57
CA TYR A 470 17.36 -2.90 27.95
C TYR A 470 18.20 -2.31 26.83
N THR A 471 19.13 -1.44 27.18
CA THR A 471 20.19 -0.99 26.29
C THR A 471 21.54 -1.38 26.88
N PRO A 472 22.46 -1.95 26.08
CA PRO A 472 23.81 -2.27 26.56
C PRO A 472 24.53 -1.00 27.05
N ASP A 473 25.42 -1.16 28.03
CA ASP A 473 26.32 -0.08 28.42
C ASP A 473 27.33 0.15 27.30
N ILE A 474 27.16 1.25 26.59
CA ILE A 474 28.04 1.70 25.52
C ILE A 474 28.84 2.93 25.94
N SER A 475 28.92 3.25 27.23
CA SER A 475 29.53 4.50 27.73
C SER A 475 31.02 4.66 27.38
N ALA A 476 31.71 3.57 27.06
CA ALA A 476 33.10 3.59 26.58
C ALA A 476 33.28 4.36 25.26
N HIS A 477 32.22 4.58 24.47
CA HIS A 477 32.29 5.46 23.29
C HIS A 477 32.83 6.85 23.65
N ARG A 478 32.54 7.34 24.88
CA ARG A 478 32.99 8.65 25.37
C ARG A 478 34.50 8.81 25.40
N ILE A 479 35.26 7.71 25.48
CA ILE A 479 36.73 7.74 25.40
C ILE A 479 37.16 8.24 24.02
N LEU A 480 36.48 7.80 22.97
CA LEU A 480 36.76 8.19 21.59
C LEU A 480 36.05 9.47 21.17
N THR A 481 34.90 9.80 21.76
CA THR A 481 34.13 11.00 21.38
C THR A 481 34.52 12.25 22.17
N ALA A 482 35.23 12.15 23.30
CA ALA A 482 35.57 13.31 24.12
C ALA A 482 36.29 14.45 23.37
N GLU A 483 37.17 14.13 22.42
CA GLU A 483 37.81 15.15 21.57
C GLU A 483 36.84 15.69 20.50
N GLY A 484 35.92 14.87 20.01
CA GLY A 484 34.78 15.26 19.18
C GLY A 484 33.87 16.28 19.89
N ASP A 485 33.48 16.00 21.13
CA ASP A 485 32.65 16.88 21.95
C ASP A 485 33.32 18.24 22.19
N LYS A 486 34.62 18.23 22.51
CA LYS A 486 35.43 19.45 22.64
C LYS A 486 35.47 20.22 21.33
N ALA A 487 35.63 19.53 20.20
CA ALA A 487 35.61 20.16 18.88
C ALA A 487 34.26 20.81 18.60
N VAL A 488 33.13 20.12 18.82
CA VAL A 488 31.77 20.66 18.66
C VAL A 488 31.59 21.93 19.51
N LEU A 489 32.00 21.91 20.77
CA LEU A 489 31.97 23.08 21.65
C LEU A 489 32.82 24.25 21.13
N SER A 490 33.98 23.97 20.52
CA SER A 490 34.88 25.00 19.98
C SER A 490 34.29 25.74 18.77
N PHE A 491 33.45 25.08 17.97
CA PHE A 491 32.78 25.68 16.80
C PHE A 491 31.46 26.38 17.14
N THR A 492 30.81 25.97 18.24
CA THR A 492 29.52 26.53 18.67
C THR A 492 29.66 27.75 19.57
N SER A 493 30.62 27.74 20.50
CA SER A 493 30.81 28.82 21.49
C SER A 493 31.65 30.01 21.00
N LEU A 494 32.27 29.91 19.81
CA LEU A 494 33.25 30.87 19.26
C LEU A 494 34.37 31.23 20.25
N ASN A 495 34.70 30.34 21.20
CA ASN A 495 35.76 30.59 22.15
C ASN A 495 37.13 30.44 21.48
N THR A 496 37.71 31.57 21.05
CA THR A 496 39.00 31.67 20.34
C THR A 496 40.22 31.31 21.18
N GLN A 497 40.04 30.89 22.44
CA GLN A 497 41.12 30.46 23.34
C GLN A 497 41.32 28.94 23.40
N THR A 498 40.48 28.15 22.75
CA THR A 498 40.62 26.69 22.66
C THR A 498 41.03 26.30 21.24
N GLU A 499 42.28 25.85 21.08
CA GLU A 499 42.75 25.24 19.83
C GLU A 499 41.88 24.04 19.49
N ALA A 500 41.43 23.95 18.23
CA ALA A 500 40.68 22.81 17.76
C ALA A 500 41.58 21.56 17.77
N PRO A 501 41.08 20.41 18.24
CA PRO A 501 41.87 19.19 18.35
C PRO A 501 42.34 18.69 16.97
N GLU A 502 43.55 18.12 16.91
CA GLU A 502 44.14 17.65 15.65
C GLU A 502 43.43 16.37 15.14
N MET A 503 42.58 16.53 14.13
CA MET A 503 41.76 15.46 13.54
C MET A 503 42.54 14.34 12.82
N LYS A 504 43.82 14.52 12.49
CA LYS A 504 44.60 13.49 11.78
C LYS A 504 44.69 12.16 12.55
N SER A 505 44.42 12.19 13.85
CA SER A 505 44.41 11.03 14.73
C SER A 505 43.04 10.33 14.83
N TRP A 506 41.97 10.94 14.30
CA TRP A 506 40.61 10.43 14.46
C TRP A 506 40.29 9.34 13.43
N LYS A 507 39.67 8.27 13.92
CA LYS A 507 39.13 7.20 13.09
C LYS A 507 37.81 7.63 12.43
N ALA A 508 37.38 6.92 11.40
CA ALA A 508 36.17 7.25 10.66
C ALA A 508 34.92 7.39 11.52
N TYR A 509 34.68 6.47 12.47
CA TYR A 509 33.53 6.57 13.39
C TYR A 509 33.59 7.78 14.32
N GLN A 510 34.78 8.25 14.71
CA GLN A 510 34.91 9.49 15.49
C GLN A 510 34.57 10.71 14.63
N LEU A 511 34.95 10.69 13.35
CA LEU A 511 34.58 11.73 12.39
C LEU A 511 33.08 11.69 12.08
N MET A 512 32.48 10.51 11.90
CA MET A 512 31.04 10.34 11.72
C MET A 512 30.29 10.88 12.92
N TYR A 513 30.66 10.48 14.14
CA TYR A 513 30.09 10.99 15.38
C TYR A 513 30.19 12.52 15.48
N PHE A 514 31.39 13.07 15.27
CA PHE A 514 31.60 14.51 15.26
C PHE A 514 30.68 15.22 14.26
N LEU A 515 30.56 14.69 13.03
CA LEU A 515 29.70 15.28 12.01
C LEU A 515 28.22 15.13 12.34
N ASP A 516 27.79 14.04 12.97
CA ASP A 516 26.43 13.84 13.45
C ASP A 516 26.07 14.86 14.53
N GLU A 517 26.95 15.05 15.53
CA GLU A 517 26.77 16.06 16.58
C GLU A 517 26.75 17.50 16.02
N ILE A 518 27.66 17.79 15.08
CA ILE A 518 27.66 19.06 14.35
C ILE A 518 26.35 19.24 13.57
N ASN A 519 25.85 18.21 12.88
CA ASN A 519 24.60 18.24 12.14
C ASN A 519 23.36 18.35 13.04
N GLN A 520 23.44 17.95 14.30
CA GLN A 520 22.36 18.16 15.28
C GLN A 520 22.42 19.56 15.91
N THR A 521 23.58 20.21 15.88
CA THR A 521 23.79 21.52 16.50
C THR A 521 23.50 22.68 15.53
N SER A 522 23.15 23.85 16.08
CA SER A 522 23.07 25.12 15.35
C SER A 522 24.42 25.83 15.39
N LEU A 523 25.08 25.97 14.24
CA LEU A 523 26.40 26.60 14.15
C LEU A 523 26.33 28.07 13.71
N PRO A 524 27.18 28.96 14.27
CA PRO A 524 27.41 30.29 13.70
C PRO A 524 28.16 30.18 12.36
N LYS A 525 28.01 31.17 11.48
CA LYS A 525 28.64 31.20 10.15
C LYS A 525 30.17 31.09 10.22
N GLU A 526 30.77 31.73 11.23
CA GLU A 526 32.20 31.66 11.50
C GLU A 526 32.64 30.26 11.94
N GLY A 527 31.79 29.52 12.66
CA GLY A 527 32.03 28.13 13.03
C GLY A 527 32.07 27.19 11.82
N LEU A 528 31.14 27.37 10.87
CA LEU A 528 31.11 26.62 9.61
C LEU A 528 32.34 26.89 8.73
N GLN A 529 32.76 28.15 8.62
CA GLN A 529 33.98 28.51 7.88
C GLN A 529 35.24 27.94 8.52
N ARG A 530 35.28 27.88 9.86
CA ARG A 530 36.40 27.26 10.59
C ARG A 530 36.46 25.74 10.39
N ILE A 531 35.32 25.03 10.38
CA ILE A 531 35.30 23.59 10.05
C ILE A 531 35.91 23.34 8.67
N LEU A 532 35.56 24.16 7.68
CA LEU A 532 36.12 24.08 6.32
C LEU A 532 37.64 24.34 6.27
N GLN A 533 38.14 25.29 7.06
CA GLN A 533 39.56 25.65 7.10
C GLN A 533 40.41 24.66 7.91
N GLU A 534 39.89 24.22 9.04
CA GLU A 534 40.60 23.39 10.01
C GLU A 534 40.49 21.90 9.65
N TYR A 535 39.46 21.48 8.90
CA TYR A 535 39.21 20.08 8.54
C TYR A 535 38.91 19.83 7.04
N PRO A 536 39.81 20.22 6.12
CA PRO A 536 39.63 20.02 4.68
C PRO A 536 39.52 18.53 4.26
N GLN A 537 39.96 17.60 5.10
CA GLN A 537 39.85 16.16 4.86
C GLN A 537 38.40 15.64 4.86
N VAL A 538 37.45 16.36 5.46
CA VAL A 538 36.04 15.92 5.53
C VAL A 538 35.37 16.00 4.16
N HIS A 539 35.49 17.14 3.46
CA HIS A 539 34.81 17.33 2.17
C HIS A 539 35.46 16.53 1.03
N SER A 540 36.76 16.24 1.15
CA SER A 540 37.53 15.45 0.17
C SER A 540 37.63 13.96 0.50
N SER A 541 36.97 13.51 1.57
CA SER A 541 37.05 12.13 2.04
C SER A 541 36.59 11.14 0.96
N PRO A 542 37.30 10.00 0.76
CA PRO A 542 36.81 8.90 -0.05
C PRO A 542 35.73 8.08 0.67
N ASN A 543 35.58 8.26 1.99
CA ASN A 543 34.60 7.55 2.81
C ASN A 543 33.20 8.12 2.59
N ALA A 544 32.29 7.26 2.08
CA ALA A 544 30.94 7.66 1.73
C ALA A 544 30.06 8.06 2.92
N GLU A 545 30.27 7.48 4.10
CA GLU A 545 29.54 7.83 5.34
C GLU A 545 29.95 9.21 5.87
N ILE A 546 31.23 9.57 5.74
CA ILE A 546 31.75 10.92 6.04
C ILE A 546 31.23 11.92 5.01
N ARG A 547 31.29 11.58 3.71
CA ARG A 547 30.80 12.43 2.62
C ARG A 547 29.30 12.68 2.68
N LEU A 548 28.50 11.69 3.08
CA LEU A 548 27.07 11.85 3.28
C LEU A 548 26.79 12.92 4.33
N ARG A 549 27.37 12.79 5.52
CA ARG A 549 27.17 13.75 6.63
C ARG A 549 27.68 15.14 6.28
N TRP A 550 28.78 15.22 5.53
CA TRP A 550 29.26 16.48 4.96
C TRP A 550 28.24 17.11 4.01
N CYS A 551 27.69 16.32 3.07
CA CYS A 551 26.67 16.81 2.15
C CYS A 551 25.40 17.25 2.89
N GLU A 552 24.96 16.50 3.91
CA GLU A 552 23.85 16.90 4.79
C GLU A 552 24.13 18.22 5.49
N LEU A 553 25.37 18.44 5.96
CA LEU A 553 25.79 19.69 6.58
C LEU A 553 25.77 20.86 5.59
N VAL A 554 26.27 20.65 4.37
CA VAL A 554 26.25 21.63 3.27
C VAL A 554 24.82 22.00 2.90
N ILE A 555 23.92 21.02 2.79
CA ILE A 555 22.49 21.24 2.47
C ILE A 555 21.80 21.97 3.62
N LYS A 556 21.95 21.50 4.86
CA LYS A 556 21.32 22.08 6.06
C LYS A 556 21.67 23.55 6.24
N ASN A 557 22.91 23.94 5.94
CA ASN A 557 23.42 25.30 6.13
C ASN A 557 23.50 26.10 4.82
N GLU A 558 23.03 25.55 3.70
CA GLU A 558 23.04 26.16 2.36
C GLU A 558 24.41 26.76 1.96
N LEU A 559 25.48 25.98 2.16
CA LEU A 559 26.85 26.39 1.80
C LEU A 559 27.07 26.30 0.29
N SER A 560 26.61 27.32 -0.45
CA SER A 560 26.61 27.33 -1.92
C SER A 560 27.97 27.14 -2.57
N ASP A 561 29.05 27.64 -1.95
CA ASP A 561 30.44 27.41 -2.38
C ASP A 561 30.83 25.91 -2.40
N ASN A 562 30.09 25.07 -1.67
CA ASN A 562 30.31 23.64 -1.51
C ASN A 562 29.27 22.75 -2.21
N PHE A 563 28.35 23.31 -3.01
CA PHE A 563 27.37 22.50 -3.75
C PHE A 563 27.99 21.51 -4.74
N GLU A 564 29.19 21.80 -5.23
CA GLU A 564 29.94 20.87 -6.07
C GLU A 564 30.33 19.58 -5.30
N ASP A 565 30.50 19.63 -3.98
CA ASP A 565 30.78 18.44 -3.17
C ASP A 565 29.59 17.46 -3.18
N ILE A 566 28.36 17.99 -3.14
CA ILE A 566 27.11 17.21 -3.23
C ILE A 566 27.00 16.57 -4.61
N ARG A 567 27.21 17.38 -5.66
CA ARG A 567 27.17 16.92 -7.05
C ARG A 567 28.17 15.80 -7.30
N GLN A 568 29.42 15.98 -6.87
CA GLN A 568 30.45 14.94 -7.02
C GLN A 568 30.10 13.65 -6.28
N PHE A 569 29.51 13.74 -5.09
CA PHE A 569 29.12 12.57 -4.31
C PHE A 569 27.96 11.79 -4.95
N LEU A 570 26.97 12.49 -5.50
CA LEU A 570 25.84 11.85 -6.20
C LEU A 570 26.24 11.29 -7.59
N HIS A 571 27.32 11.79 -8.19
CA HIS A 571 27.91 11.22 -9.40
C HIS A 571 28.77 9.98 -9.15
N SER A 572 29.25 9.77 -7.92
CA SER A 572 30.17 8.67 -7.62
C SER A 572 29.47 7.36 -7.26
N GLN A 573 28.20 7.40 -6.83
CA GLN A 573 27.47 6.23 -6.32
C GLN A 573 25.95 6.41 -6.41
N GLY A 574 25.22 5.30 -6.44
CA GLY A 574 23.75 5.23 -6.53
C GLY A 574 23.06 4.49 -5.37
N LYS A 575 23.76 4.27 -4.25
CA LYS A 575 23.23 3.58 -3.06
C LYS A 575 22.03 4.34 -2.50
N LYS A 576 20.90 3.65 -2.33
CA LYS A 576 19.63 4.25 -1.89
C LYS A 576 19.76 4.94 -0.52
N LYS A 577 20.51 4.33 0.41
CA LYS A 577 20.82 4.89 1.76
C LYS A 577 21.42 6.30 1.71
N TYR A 578 22.20 6.62 0.68
CA TYR A 578 22.89 7.92 0.58
C TYR A 578 22.15 8.87 -0.35
N THR A 579 21.72 8.36 -1.50
CA THR A 579 21.12 9.18 -2.55
C THR A 579 19.74 9.69 -2.14
N LYS A 580 18.86 8.83 -1.61
CA LYS A 580 17.47 9.21 -1.30
C LYS A 580 17.40 10.34 -0.25
N PRO A 581 18.10 10.27 0.90
CA PRO A 581 18.07 11.35 1.89
C PRO A 581 18.62 12.68 1.39
N LEU A 582 19.69 12.67 0.58
CA LEU A 582 20.25 13.91 0.03
C LEU A 582 19.28 14.59 -0.94
N TYR A 583 18.61 13.84 -1.81
CA TYR A 583 17.55 14.40 -2.66
C TYR A 583 16.38 14.95 -1.85
N GLN A 584 15.94 14.24 -0.80
CA GLN A 584 14.89 14.73 0.10
C GLN A 584 15.31 16.03 0.81
N ALA A 585 16.57 16.10 1.27
CA ALA A 585 17.11 17.28 1.93
C ALA A 585 17.25 18.46 0.96
N MET A 586 17.80 18.25 -0.25
CA MET A 586 17.93 19.30 -1.27
C MET A 586 16.57 19.86 -1.70
N VAL A 587 15.54 19.02 -1.84
CA VAL A 587 14.20 19.47 -2.24
C VAL A 587 13.52 20.31 -1.15
N LYS A 588 13.80 20.01 0.13
CA LYS A 588 13.34 20.79 1.29
C LYS A 588 14.08 22.13 1.46
N GLY A 589 15.29 22.27 0.90
CA GLY A 589 16.11 23.48 0.97
C GLY A 589 15.68 24.61 0.00
N SER A 590 16.58 25.59 -0.20
CA SER A 590 16.38 26.73 -1.12
C SER A 590 16.20 26.34 -2.59
N ASP A 591 15.76 27.31 -3.39
CA ASP A 591 15.59 27.13 -4.84
C ASP A 591 16.90 26.76 -5.56
N GLU A 592 18.04 27.24 -5.06
CA GLU A 592 19.37 26.87 -5.58
C GLU A 592 19.66 25.37 -5.36
N LEU A 593 19.31 24.83 -4.19
CA LEU A 593 19.41 23.40 -3.88
C LEU A 593 18.42 22.55 -4.69
N ARG A 594 17.19 23.03 -4.91
CA ARG A 594 16.21 22.35 -5.78
C ARG A 594 16.70 22.29 -7.22
N GLN A 595 17.25 23.38 -7.74
CA GLN A 595 17.85 23.42 -9.08
C GLN A 595 19.07 22.50 -9.17
N LEU A 596 19.91 22.47 -8.13
CA LEU A 596 21.02 21.53 -8.02
C LEU A 596 20.49 20.09 -8.09
N ALA A 597 19.47 19.72 -7.31
CA ALA A 597 18.88 18.39 -7.30
C ALA A 597 18.39 17.97 -8.70
N VAL A 598 17.60 18.82 -9.37
CA VAL A 598 17.11 18.56 -10.73
C VAL A 598 18.27 18.39 -11.71
N LYS A 599 19.25 19.29 -11.66
CA LYS A 599 20.41 19.26 -12.56
C LYS A 599 21.24 18.00 -12.34
N VAL A 600 21.58 17.67 -11.10
CA VAL A 600 22.36 16.47 -10.75
C VAL A 600 21.60 15.21 -11.16
N PHE A 601 20.29 15.16 -11.00
CA PHE A 601 19.50 14.01 -11.45
C PHE A 601 19.50 13.89 -12.98
N GLN A 602 19.34 14.98 -13.71
CA GLN A 602 19.43 14.96 -15.18
C GLN A 602 20.77 14.39 -15.66
N GLU A 603 21.84 14.71 -14.94
CA GLU A 603 23.21 14.25 -15.24
C GLU A 603 23.46 12.78 -14.82
N THR A 604 22.76 12.28 -13.80
CA THR A 604 23.03 10.97 -13.16
C THR A 604 21.95 9.92 -13.40
N GLN A 605 20.77 10.27 -13.90
CA GLN A 605 19.62 9.35 -14.03
C GLN A 605 19.98 8.05 -14.77
N ASP A 606 20.76 8.14 -15.85
CA ASP A 606 21.15 6.98 -16.67
C ASP A 606 22.15 6.06 -15.97
N PHE A 607 22.87 6.59 -14.98
CA PHE A 607 23.78 5.86 -14.11
C PHE A 607 23.05 5.16 -12.96
N LEU A 608 21.94 5.71 -12.46
CA LEU A 608 21.22 5.18 -11.31
C LEU A 608 20.47 3.89 -11.62
N HIS A 609 20.34 3.04 -10.59
CA HIS A 609 19.45 1.88 -10.62
C HIS A 609 18.00 2.30 -10.94
N PRO A 610 17.22 1.51 -11.71
CA PRO A 610 15.85 1.87 -12.04
C PRO A 610 14.97 2.19 -10.83
N SER A 611 15.07 1.41 -9.73
CA SER A 611 14.30 1.69 -8.51
C SER A 611 14.69 3.02 -7.85
N VAL A 612 15.99 3.32 -7.76
CA VAL A 612 16.50 4.57 -7.19
C VAL A 612 16.14 5.76 -8.09
N ARG A 613 16.14 5.57 -9.41
CA ARG A 613 15.70 6.57 -10.37
C ARG A 613 14.23 6.93 -10.14
N GLU A 614 13.38 5.93 -9.88
CA GLU A 614 11.97 6.16 -9.60
C GLU A 614 11.74 6.81 -8.25
N ASP A 615 12.41 6.33 -7.18
CA ASP A 615 12.44 6.98 -5.87
C ASP A 615 12.78 8.48 -5.98
N ILE A 616 13.80 8.83 -6.78
CA ILE A 616 14.20 10.24 -6.94
C ILE A 616 13.22 11.02 -7.82
N ARG A 617 12.60 10.41 -8.83
CA ARG A 617 11.55 11.08 -9.64
C ARG A 617 10.34 11.44 -8.79
N GLU A 618 10.00 10.61 -7.82
CA GLU A 618 8.96 10.90 -6.83
C GLU A 618 9.35 12.06 -5.90
N ILE A 619 10.64 12.16 -5.56
CA ILE A 619 11.18 13.24 -4.70
C ILE A 619 11.28 14.58 -5.46
N LEU A 620 11.72 14.56 -6.71
CA LEU A 620 11.99 15.78 -7.46
C LEU A 620 10.71 16.53 -7.83
N PRO A 621 10.71 17.88 -7.70
CA PRO A 621 9.62 18.67 -8.22
C PRO A 621 9.53 18.45 -9.73
N LYS A 622 8.37 18.01 -10.23
CA LYS A 622 8.15 17.80 -11.66
C LYS A 622 8.41 19.11 -12.41
N THR A 623 9.55 19.21 -13.09
CA THR A 623 9.88 20.37 -13.94
C THR A 623 8.93 20.41 -15.11
N ASN A 624 7.89 21.22 -14.97
CA ASN A 624 7.15 21.74 -16.10
C ASN A 624 8.08 22.67 -16.89
N ASN A 625 8.50 22.28 -18.09
CA ASN A 625 8.90 23.23 -19.12
C ASN A 625 7.65 23.99 -19.61
N LEU A 626 7.03 24.74 -18.71
CA LEU A 626 6.00 25.71 -19.03
C LEU A 626 6.66 27.08 -18.94
N THR A 627 7.20 27.53 -20.07
CA THR A 627 7.36 28.96 -20.31
C THR A 627 5.99 29.61 -20.11
N SER A 628 6.01 30.76 -19.44
CA SER A 628 4.88 31.50 -18.87
C SER A 628 3.89 32.09 -19.88
N ASN A 629 3.66 31.45 -21.03
CA ASN A 629 2.84 32.00 -22.11
C ASN A 629 1.71 31.10 -22.64
N ASN A 630 1.39 29.97 -22.02
CA ASN A 630 0.31 29.08 -22.51
C ASN A 630 -0.64 28.58 -21.42
N MET A 631 -1.21 29.47 -20.59
CA MET A 631 -2.44 29.13 -19.83
C MET A 631 -3.72 29.23 -20.68
N ALA A 632 -3.62 29.61 -21.96
CA ALA A 632 -4.77 29.73 -22.87
C ALA A 632 -5.08 28.44 -23.67
N GLY A 633 -4.43 27.31 -23.38
CA GLY A 633 -4.39 26.16 -24.30
C GLY A 633 -4.53 24.76 -23.70
N LEU A 634 -4.87 24.59 -22.42
CA LEU A 634 -5.19 23.25 -21.89
C LEU A 634 -6.60 22.85 -22.36
N GLN A 635 -6.67 22.33 -23.60
CA GLN A 635 -7.86 21.65 -24.09
C GLN A 635 -7.94 20.24 -23.51
N GLN A 636 -9.17 19.72 -23.43
CA GLN A 636 -9.60 18.42 -22.91
C GLN A 636 -8.87 17.18 -23.51
N GLU A 637 -7.95 17.36 -24.46
CA GLU A 637 -7.29 16.29 -25.22
C GLU A 637 -6.15 15.58 -24.45
N ASP A 638 -5.63 16.16 -23.34
CA ASP A 638 -4.49 15.61 -22.57
C ASP A 638 -4.87 14.75 -21.35
N VAL A 639 -6.15 14.47 -21.11
CA VAL A 639 -6.58 13.68 -19.95
C VAL A 639 -6.37 12.18 -20.23
N ASP A 640 -5.33 11.58 -19.65
CA ASP A 640 -5.18 10.13 -19.62
C ASP A 640 -5.96 9.55 -18.43
N ASP A 641 -6.75 8.52 -18.68
CA ASP A 641 -7.46 7.75 -17.65
C ASP A 641 -6.88 6.34 -17.65
N VAL A 642 -6.03 6.07 -16.65
CA VAL A 642 -5.33 4.79 -16.51
C VAL A 642 -6.24 3.66 -16.05
N ALA A 643 -7.47 3.97 -15.60
CA ALA A 643 -8.43 2.98 -15.13
C ALA A 643 -9.24 2.32 -16.27
N THR A 644 -9.17 2.87 -17.48
CA THR A 644 -9.80 2.31 -18.69
C THR A 644 -8.74 1.84 -19.67
N CYS A 645 -9.06 0.75 -20.38
CA CYS A 645 -8.29 0.30 -21.55
C CYS A 645 -8.90 0.75 -22.87
N SER A 646 -10.07 1.38 -22.84
CA SER A 646 -10.80 1.77 -24.04
C SER A 646 -10.06 2.85 -24.83
N ASN A 647 -10.15 2.81 -26.16
CA ASN A 647 -9.59 3.84 -27.03
C ASN A 647 -10.55 5.03 -27.18
N PHE A 648 -11.09 5.53 -26.06
CA PHE A 648 -12.13 6.57 -26.04
C PHE A 648 -11.72 7.93 -26.63
N LYS A 649 -10.41 8.16 -26.78
CA LYS A 649 -9.84 9.31 -27.50
C LYS A 649 -9.97 9.18 -29.02
N GLU A 650 -10.08 7.96 -29.54
CA GLU A 650 -10.19 7.67 -30.97
C GLU A 650 -11.64 7.45 -31.43
N VAL A 651 -12.49 6.93 -30.55
CA VAL A 651 -13.90 6.64 -30.82
C VAL A 651 -14.72 6.90 -29.57
N ARG A 652 -15.92 7.48 -29.68
CA ARG A 652 -16.78 7.75 -28.52
C ARG A 652 -18.16 7.12 -28.65
N THR A 653 -18.62 6.55 -27.55
CA THR A 653 -20.00 6.13 -27.34
C THR A 653 -20.90 7.36 -27.21
N THR A 654 -21.96 7.42 -28.00
CA THR A 654 -22.96 8.50 -27.97
C THR A 654 -24.31 8.04 -27.42
N HIS A 655 -24.64 6.76 -27.65
CA HIS A 655 -25.82 6.10 -27.10
C HIS A 655 -25.52 4.62 -26.85
N LEU A 656 -26.18 4.05 -25.85
CA LEU A 656 -26.22 2.60 -25.66
C LEU A 656 -27.65 2.09 -25.41
N HIS A 657 -27.97 0.93 -25.99
CA HIS A 657 -29.23 0.23 -25.75
C HIS A 657 -28.95 -1.14 -25.14
N LEU A 658 -29.49 -1.41 -23.95
CA LEU A 658 -29.33 -2.67 -23.25
C LEU A 658 -30.63 -3.49 -23.32
N ASP A 659 -30.61 -4.69 -23.88
CA ASP A 659 -31.74 -5.62 -23.81
C ASP A 659 -31.32 -6.80 -22.94
N MET A 660 -31.73 -6.75 -21.67
CA MET A 660 -31.28 -7.63 -20.59
C MET A 660 -32.41 -8.49 -20.06
N THR A 661 -32.09 -9.74 -19.74
CA THR A 661 -32.93 -10.66 -18.98
C THR A 661 -32.22 -11.02 -17.68
N ILE A 662 -32.92 -10.85 -16.56
CA ILE A 662 -32.41 -11.07 -15.21
C ILE A 662 -32.85 -12.45 -14.73
N ASN A 663 -31.88 -13.31 -14.42
CA ASN A 663 -32.10 -14.65 -13.94
C ASN A 663 -31.51 -14.82 -12.54
N PHE A 664 -32.39 -14.92 -11.54
CA PHE A 664 -32.01 -15.12 -10.14
C PHE A 664 -31.52 -16.54 -9.83
N ASP A 665 -32.03 -17.55 -10.53
CA ASP A 665 -31.69 -18.95 -10.26
C ASP A 665 -30.21 -19.22 -10.56
N ASP A 666 -29.70 -18.62 -11.64
CA ASP A 666 -28.30 -18.74 -12.05
C ASP A 666 -27.45 -17.54 -11.64
N SER A 667 -28.05 -16.49 -11.05
CA SER A 667 -27.39 -15.20 -10.77
C SER A 667 -26.70 -14.60 -12.01
N LYS A 668 -27.46 -14.54 -13.13
CA LYS A 668 -26.96 -14.11 -14.45
C LYS A 668 -27.79 -12.98 -15.04
N ILE A 669 -27.11 -12.14 -15.82
CA ILE A 669 -27.73 -11.19 -16.74
C ILE A 669 -27.38 -11.65 -18.15
N THR A 670 -28.38 -11.98 -18.96
CA THR A 670 -28.19 -12.36 -20.36
C THR A 670 -28.80 -11.30 -21.26
N GLY A 671 -28.12 -10.91 -22.33
CA GLY A 671 -28.66 -9.87 -23.20
C GLY A 671 -27.82 -9.55 -24.40
N TRP A 672 -28.23 -8.50 -25.10
CA TRP A 672 -27.40 -7.85 -26.10
C TRP A 672 -27.35 -6.34 -25.86
N LEU A 673 -26.25 -5.75 -26.27
CA LEU A 673 -25.92 -4.35 -26.14
C LEU A 673 -25.78 -3.77 -27.55
N LYS A 674 -26.52 -2.69 -27.83
CA LYS A 674 -26.24 -1.81 -28.96
C LYS A 674 -25.37 -0.65 -28.50
N LEU A 675 -24.22 -0.44 -29.14
CA LEU A 675 -23.38 0.74 -28.94
C LEU A 675 -23.40 1.61 -30.19
N SER A 676 -23.91 2.82 -30.07
CA SER A 676 -23.76 3.85 -31.09
C SER A 676 -22.46 4.61 -30.86
N LEU A 677 -21.57 4.55 -31.85
CA LEU A 677 -20.21 5.07 -31.78
C LEU A 677 -19.99 6.16 -32.83
N LYS A 678 -19.13 7.12 -32.49
CA LYS A 678 -18.64 8.17 -33.38
C LYS A 678 -17.12 8.16 -33.42
N SER A 679 -16.54 8.01 -34.61
CA SER A 679 -15.09 8.10 -34.78
C SER A 679 -14.60 9.54 -34.59
N LEU A 680 -13.51 9.72 -33.86
CA LEU A 680 -12.83 11.00 -33.64
C LEU A 680 -11.56 11.14 -34.49
N VAL A 681 -11.13 10.05 -35.14
CA VAL A 681 -9.93 9.98 -35.98
C VAL A 681 -10.25 9.49 -37.40
N ASN A 682 -9.34 9.73 -38.33
CA ASN A 682 -9.41 9.11 -39.65
C ASN A 682 -8.79 7.71 -39.60
N GLU A 683 -9.26 6.81 -40.47
CA GLU A 683 -8.76 5.43 -40.57
C GLU A 683 -8.87 4.62 -39.26
N LEU A 684 -9.94 4.81 -38.48
CA LEU A 684 -10.19 4.03 -37.26
C LEU A 684 -10.44 2.56 -37.63
N GLY A 685 -9.48 1.68 -37.35
CA GLY A 685 -9.56 0.25 -37.66
C GLY A 685 -10.06 -0.65 -36.53
N THR A 686 -10.06 -0.16 -35.28
CA THR A 686 -10.31 -0.96 -34.08
C THR A 686 -11.11 -0.17 -33.04
N VAL A 687 -12.02 -0.84 -32.34
CA VAL A 687 -12.69 -0.32 -31.14
C VAL A 687 -12.25 -1.16 -29.94
N ILE A 688 -11.82 -0.51 -28.87
CA ILE A 688 -11.43 -1.18 -27.61
C ILE A 688 -12.43 -0.77 -26.53
N LEU A 689 -13.02 -1.75 -25.86
CA LEU A 689 -13.96 -1.56 -24.74
C LEU A 689 -13.41 -2.24 -23.48
N ASP A 690 -13.78 -1.69 -22.33
CA ASP A 690 -13.60 -2.33 -21.03
C ASP A 690 -14.63 -3.45 -20.85
N ALA A 691 -14.17 -4.57 -20.31
CA ALA A 691 -14.98 -5.70 -19.87
C ALA A 691 -14.37 -6.29 -18.59
N GLN A 692 -15.04 -7.25 -17.95
CA GLN A 692 -14.47 -8.06 -16.87
C GLN A 692 -14.58 -9.56 -17.23
N LYS A 693 -13.74 -10.39 -16.61
CA LYS A 693 -13.64 -11.84 -16.85
C LYS A 693 -14.97 -12.60 -16.71
N ASN A 694 -15.95 -12.08 -15.96
CA ASN A 694 -17.25 -12.69 -15.80
C ASN A 694 -18.17 -12.49 -17.03
N LEU A 695 -17.85 -11.54 -17.93
CA LEU A 695 -18.59 -11.33 -19.17
C LEU A 695 -18.19 -12.36 -20.23
N ALA A 696 -19.14 -13.20 -20.62
CA ALA A 696 -19.00 -14.06 -21.78
C ALA A 696 -19.60 -13.36 -23.01
N ILE A 697 -18.78 -13.12 -24.04
CA ILE A 697 -19.20 -12.49 -25.30
C ILE A 697 -19.32 -13.57 -26.37
N SER A 698 -20.53 -13.76 -26.92
CA SER A 698 -20.79 -14.78 -27.94
C SER A 698 -20.64 -14.24 -29.36
N GLN A 699 -21.01 -12.99 -29.59
CA GLN A 699 -21.07 -12.42 -30.94
C GLN A 699 -20.97 -10.89 -30.91
N ILE A 700 -20.26 -10.34 -31.90
CA ILE A 700 -20.22 -8.91 -32.19
C ILE A 700 -20.53 -8.68 -33.67
N LYS A 701 -21.44 -7.75 -33.97
CA LYS A 701 -21.80 -7.35 -35.34
C LYS A 701 -21.82 -5.84 -35.51
N GLU A 702 -21.58 -5.39 -36.73
CA GLU A 702 -21.92 -4.02 -37.13
C GLU A 702 -23.38 -3.98 -37.62
N THR A 703 -24.25 -3.22 -36.96
CA THR A 703 -25.72 -3.29 -37.20
C THR A 703 -26.10 -3.02 -38.65
N GLN A 704 -25.43 -2.06 -39.30
CA GLN A 704 -25.75 -1.64 -40.67
C GLN A 704 -25.41 -2.69 -41.71
N SER A 705 -24.30 -3.41 -41.52
CA SER A 705 -23.82 -4.41 -42.46
C SER A 705 -24.24 -5.83 -42.09
N GLN A 706 -24.69 -6.05 -40.84
CA GLN A 706 -25.01 -7.35 -40.25
C GLN A 706 -23.84 -8.34 -40.31
N ASN A 707 -22.62 -7.85 -40.56
CA ASN A 707 -21.44 -8.69 -40.61
C ASN A 707 -20.94 -8.95 -39.19
N ASN A 708 -20.53 -10.20 -38.95
CA ASN A 708 -19.79 -10.54 -37.75
C ASN A 708 -18.41 -9.86 -37.79
N LEU A 709 -17.98 -9.36 -36.64
CA LEU A 709 -16.67 -8.75 -36.45
C LEU A 709 -15.77 -9.70 -35.67
N ASP A 710 -14.49 -9.71 -36.03
CA ASP A 710 -13.47 -10.40 -35.24
C ASP A 710 -13.19 -9.62 -33.96
N PHE A 711 -13.05 -10.33 -32.84
CA PHE A 711 -12.68 -9.72 -31.57
C PHE A 711 -11.74 -10.61 -30.76
N VAL A 712 -10.98 -9.98 -29.86
CA VAL A 712 -10.09 -10.63 -28.90
C VAL A 712 -10.33 -10.04 -27.52
N ILE A 713 -10.28 -10.88 -26.48
CA ILE A 713 -10.35 -10.44 -25.08
C ILE A 713 -8.97 -10.69 -24.45
N GLU A 714 -8.35 -9.63 -23.94
CA GLU A 714 -7.01 -9.69 -23.33
C GLU A 714 -7.04 -9.22 -21.87
N PRO A 715 -6.14 -9.70 -21.00
CA PRO A 715 -5.98 -9.13 -19.67
C PRO A 715 -5.63 -7.63 -19.72
N PHE A 716 -6.24 -6.83 -18.84
CA PHE A 716 -5.89 -5.42 -18.67
C PHE A 716 -5.29 -5.15 -17.29
N ALA A 717 -6.07 -5.41 -16.24
CA ALA A 717 -5.72 -5.21 -14.84
C ALA A 717 -6.45 -6.25 -13.98
N SER A 718 -6.22 -6.27 -12.65
CA SER A 718 -6.95 -7.16 -11.73
C SER A 718 -8.47 -6.99 -11.83
N TYR A 719 -8.93 -5.77 -12.10
CA TYR A 719 -10.33 -5.36 -12.18
C TYR A 719 -10.92 -5.33 -13.60
N GLY A 720 -10.19 -5.76 -14.65
CA GLY A 720 -10.72 -5.71 -16.02
C GLY A 720 -9.94 -6.43 -17.13
N THR A 721 -10.57 -6.50 -18.29
CA THR A 721 -10.06 -7.05 -19.56
C THR A 721 -10.33 -6.10 -20.72
N ARG A 722 -9.50 -6.15 -21.75
CA ARG A 722 -9.65 -5.39 -23.00
C ARG A 722 -10.44 -6.20 -24.01
N LEU A 723 -11.60 -5.71 -24.43
CA LEU A 723 -12.34 -6.26 -25.57
C LEU A 723 -11.95 -5.48 -26.84
N ILE A 724 -11.12 -6.08 -27.67
CA ILE A 724 -10.57 -5.48 -28.90
C ILE A 724 -11.41 -5.96 -30.09
N ILE A 725 -12.12 -5.05 -30.75
CA ILE A 725 -13.04 -5.31 -31.86
C ILE A 725 -12.45 -4.77 -33.15
N LYS A 726 -12.21 -5.64 -34.14
CA LYS A 726 -11.66 -5.24 -35.43
C LYS A 726 -12.76 -4.84 -36.40
N LEU A 727 -12.69 -3.61 -36.92
CA LEU A 727 -13.66 -3.12 -37.91
C LEU A 727 -13.30 -3.65 -39.31
N LEU A 728 -14.32 -4.02 -40.09
CA LEU A 728 -14.13 -4.53 -41.46
C LEU A 728 -13.66 -3.45 -42.44
N LYS A 729 -14.06 -2.21 -42.19
CA LYS A 729 -13.64 -1.03 -42.95
C LYS A 729 -13.27 0.07 -41.97
N PRO A 730 -12.10 0.71 -42.15
CA PRO A 730 -11.72 1.84 -41.33
C PRO A 730 -12.77 2.96 -41.37
N LYS A 731 -13.04 3.59 -40.23
CA LYS A 731 -14.01 4.68 -40.10
C LYS A 731 -13.34 6.04 -40.19
N GLN A 732 -14.00 7.01 -40.83
CA GLN A 732 -13.46 8.36 -40.97
C GLN A 732 -13.87 9.26 -39.81
N LYS A 733 -13.12 10.35 -39.57
CA LYS A 733 -13.44 11.29 -38.49
C LYS A 733 -14.83 11.85 -38.67
N GLY A 734 -15.66 11.74 -37.64
CA GLY A 734 -17.06 12.16 -37.62
C GLY A 734 -18.06 11.13 -38.14
N GLU A 735 -17.61 10.01 -38.71
CA GLU A 735 -18.48 8.89 -39.08
C GLU A 735 -19.12 8.27 -37.84
N THR A 736 -20.39 7.89 -37.97
CA THR A 736 -21.15 7.21 -36.90
C THR A 736 -21.52 5.80 -37.36
N PHE A 737 -21.42 4.85 -36.43
CA PHE A 737 -21.70 3.43 -36.70
C PHE A 737 -22.18 2.75 -35.42
N ASP A 738 -22.89 1.63 -35.58
CA ASP A 738 -23.48 0.88 -34.47
C ASP A 738 -22.84 -0.49 -34.37
N LEU A 739 -22.51 -0.92 -33.15
CA LEU A 739 -22.12 -2.28 -32.82
C LEU A 739 -23.22 -2.97 -32.01
N GLU A 740 -23.49 -4.23 -32.29
CA GLU A 740 -24.33 -5.12 -31.49
C GLU A 740 -23.45 -6.19 -30.86
N ILE A 741 -23.50 -6.31 -29.54
CA ILE A 741 -22.69 -7.22 -28.73
C ILE A 741 -23.63 -8.11 -27.93
N GLU A 742 -23.60 -9.41 -28.16
CA GLU A 742 -24.33 -10.39 -27.36
C GLU A 742 -23.46 -10.83 -26.17
N PHE A 743 -23.99 -10.73 -24.95
CA PHE A 743 -23.23 -10.94 -23.72
C PHE A 743 -24.01 -11.71 -22.65
N VAL A 744 -23.26 -12.37 -21.76
CA VAL A 744 -23.76 -12.95 -20.51
C VAL A 744 -22.85 -12.49 -19.38
N SER A 745 -23.41 -11.78 -18.39
CA SER A 745 -22.75 -11.51 -17.12
C SER A 745 -22.97 -12.69 -16.18
N ASN A 746 -21.89 -13.44 -15.93
CA ASN A 746 -21.88 -14.57 -15.01
C ASN A 746 -21.69 -14.12 -13.56
N PRO A 747 -22.02 -14.98 -12.57
CA PRO A 747 -21.74 -14.72 -11.16
C PRO A 747 -20.28 -14.34 -10.91
N GLY A 748 -20.05 -13.50 -9.90
CA GLY A 748 -18.71 -13.04 -9.53
C GLY A 748 -18.27 -11.73 -10.21
N GLY A 749 -19.15 -11.07 -10.96
CA GLY A 749 -18.93 -9.69 -11.42
C GLY A 749 -18.99 -8.71 -10.25
N ALA A 750 -18.00 -7.83 -10.14
CA ALA A 750 -17.86 -6.93 -8.99
C ALA A 750 -18.96 -5.85 -8.92
N GLY A 751 -19.55 -5.47 -10.05
CA GLY A 751 -20.60 -4.46 -10.14
C GLY A 751 -22.03 -4.99 -9.96
N VAL A 752 -22.23 -6.28 -9.69
CA VAL A 752 -23.57 -6.86 -9.48
C VAL A 752 -23.63 -7.62 -8.17
N SER A 753 -24.58 -7.26 -7.32
CA SER A 753 -24.85 -7.95 -6.06
C SER A 753 -26.15 -8.73 -6.17
N TRP A 754 -26.07 -10.04 -5.93
CA TRP A 754 -27.21 -10.95 -5.88
C TRP A 754 -27.50 -11.32 -4.42
N LEU A 755 -28.67 -10.92 -3.94
CA LEU A 755 -29.11 -11.15 -2.57
C LEU A 755 -30.13 -12.29 -2.54
N THR A 756 -29.89 -13.22 -1.64
CA THR A 756 -30.88 -14.24 -1.26
C THR A 756 -32.07 -13.59 -0.56
N PRO A 757 -33.24 -14.27 -0.48
CA PRO A 757 -34.35 -13.79 0.33
C PRO A 757 -33.92 -13.42 1.75
N GLN A 758 -33.04 -14.19 2.39
CA GLN A 758 -32.59 -13.95 3.77
C GLN A 758 -31.84 -12.62 3.95
N GLN A 759 -31.29 -12.06 2.87
CA GLN A 759 -30.57 -10.78 2.88
C GLN A 759 -31.48 -9.57 2.57
N THR A 760 -32.74 -9.80 2.19
CA THR A 760 -33.73 -8.75 1.93
C THR A 760 -34.48 -8.36 3.21
N ALA A 761 -35.17 -7.22 3.23
CA ALA A 761 -35.94 -6.75 4.38
C ALA A 761 -37.15 -7.66 4.64
N ASP A 762 -37.86 -8.06 3.57
CA ASP A 762 -39.09 -8.85 3.68
C ASP A 762 -38.83 -10.35 3.87
N LYS A 763 -37.60 -10.82 3.65
CA LYS A 763 -37.18 -12.23 3.75
C LYS A 763 -37.88 -13.19 2.78
N LYS A 764 -38.57 -12.67 1.75
CA LYS A 764 -39.48 -13.43 0.87
C LYS A 764 -38.94 -13.71 -0.51
N LYS A 765 -38.38 -12.69 -1.18
CA LYS A 765 -37.87 -12.78 -2.55
C LYS A 765 -36.40 -12.36 -2.57
N PRO A 766 -35.60 -12.89 -3.49
CA PRO A 766 -34.25 -12.37 -3.73
C PRO A 766 -34.31 -10.94 -4.26
N PHE A 767 -33.16 -10.28 -4.26
CA PHE A 767 -33.00 -8.92 -4.75
C PHE A 767 -31.67 -8.84 -5.49
N MET A 768 -31.59 -8.09 -6.58
CA MET A 768 -30.32 -7.78 -7.21
C MET A 768 -30.19 -6.28 -7.38
N TYR A 769 -28.97 -5.79 -7.27
CA TYR A 769 -28.65 -4.43 -7.63
C TYR A 769 -27.28 -4.35 -8.26
N THR A 770 -27.06 -3.24 -8.95
CA THR A 770 -25.77 -2.91 -9.54
C THR A 770 -25.17 -1.71 -8.83
N GLN A 771 -23.84 -1.66 -8.81
CA GLN A 771 -23.06 -0.52 -8.35
C GLN A 771 -21.98 -0.28 -9.41
N GLY A 772 -22.05 0.85 -10.10
CA GLY A 772 -21.19 1.12 -11.27
C GLY A 772 -19.92 1.91 -10.94
N GLN A 773 -19.96 2.77 -9.91
CA GLN A 773 -18.80 3.52 -9.44
C GLN A 773 -17.83 2.62 -8.67
N SER A 774 -16.51 2.69 -8.90
CA SER A 774 -15.84 3.57 -9.88
C SER A 774 -15.83 3.01 -11.31
N VAL A 775 -15.37 1.78 -11.50
CA VAL A 775 -15.19 1.16 -12.84
C VAL A 775 -15.79 -0.24 -12.90
N LEU A 776 -17.00 -0.39 -12.37
CA LEU A 776 -17.63 -1.69 -12.14
C LEU A 776 -18.66 -2.06 -13.20
N ASN A 777 -19.14 -1.12 -14.02
CA ASN A 777 -20.16 -1.43 -15.04
C ASN A 777 -19.62 -2.29 -16.19
N ARG A 778 -18.29 -2.31 -16.40
CA ARG A 778 -17.61 -3.31 -17.25
C ARG A 778 -17.83 -4.77 -16.83
N SER A 779 -18.36 -5.03 -15.64
CA SER A 779 -18.77 -6.37 -15.16
C SER A 779 -20.19 -6.76 -15.55
N ILE A 780 -20.97 -5.81 -16.03
CA ILE A 780 -22.39 -5.96 -16.35
C ILE A 780 -22.56 -6.05 -17.86
N PHE A 781 -21.89 -5.16 -18.59
CA PHE A 781 -21.86 -5.11 -20.05
C PHE A 781 -20.55 -4.45 -20.51
N PRO A 782 -20.02 -4.75 -21.72
CA PRO A 782 -18.82 -4.09 -22.23
C PRO A 782 -19.08 -2.62 -22.53
N CYS A 783 -18.21 -1.72 -22.10
CA CYS A 783 -18.40 -0.28 -22.32
C CYS A 783 -17.07 0.49 -22.30
N GLN A 784 -17.11 1.78 -22.66
CA GLN A 784 -16.00 2.69 -22.38
C GLN A 784 -16.15 3.15 -20.93
N ASP A 785 -15.57 2.39 -20.02
CA ASP A 785 -15.86 2.49 -18.59
C ASP A 785 -14.95 3.52 -17.92
N THR A 786 -15.17 4.77 -18.34
CA THR A 786 -14.44 5.97 -17.94
C THR A 786 -15.42 7.14 -17.79
N PRO A 787 -15.26 8.00 -16.78
CA PRO A 787 -16.11 9.18 -16.64
C PRO A 787 -15.85 10.22 -17.74
N ALA A 788 -14.77 10.08 -18.53
CA ALA A 788 -14.48 10.93 -19.69
C ALA A 788 -15.51 10.80 -20.84
N VAL A 789 -16.26 9.70 -20.88
CA VAL A 789 -17.26 9.43 -21.92
C VAL A 789 -18.65 9.54 -21.31
N LYS A 790 -19.49 10.43 -21.88
CA LYS A 790 -20.92 10.49 -21.57
C LYS A 790 -21.75 10.00 -22.74
N ALA A 791 -22.72 9.14 -22.46
CA ALA A 791 -23.65 8.60 -23.44
C ALA A 791 -25.08 8.65 -22.91
N THR A 792 -26.03 8.83 -23.81
CA THR A 792 -27.44 8.57 -23.49
C THR A 792 -27.68 7.07 -23.45
N TYR A 793 -28.74 6.60 -22.78
CA TYR A 793 -29.02 5.18 -22.79
C TYR A 793 -30.50 4.83 -22.78
N SER A 794 -30.80 3.64 -23.27
CA SER A 794 -32.10 3.02 -23.14
C SER A 794 -31.93 1.55 -22.77
N ALA A 795 -32.94 0.96 -22.14
CA ALA A 795 -32.88 -0.43 -21.74
C ALA A 795 -34.24 -1.11 -21.81
N PHE A 796 -34.26 -2.37 -22.28
CA PHE A 796 -35.28 -3.34 -21.95
C PHE A 796 -34.74 -4.26 -20.86
N VAL A 797 -35.50 -4.42 -19.78
CA VAL A 797 -35.14 -5.31 -18.67
C VAL A 797 -36.28 -6.27 -18.42
N LYS A 798 -36.07 -7.53 -18.83
CA LYS A 798 -36.98 -8.64 -18.51
C LYS A 798 -36.61 -9.23 -17.16
N VAL A 799 -37.59 -9.34 -16.27
CA VAL A 799 -37.45 -9.88 -14.92
C VAL A 799 -38.43 -11.03 -14.69
N PRO A 800 -38.28 -11.84 -13.63
CA PRO A 800 -39.26 -12.86 -13.30
C PRO A 800 -40.61 -12.26 -12.89
N GLU A 801 -41.66 -13.08 -12.95
CA GLU A 801 -43.01 -12.65 -12.55
C GLU A 801 -43.05 -12.16 -11.10
N GLY A 802 -43.69 -11.02 -10.87
CA GLY A 802 -43.83 -10.43 -9.54
C GLY A 802 -42.60 -9.69 -9.03
N PHE A 803 -41.58 -9.47 -9.87
CA PHE A 803 -40.48 -8.55 -9.63
C PHE A 803 -40.73 -7.21 -10.32
N THR A 804 -40.05 -6.18 -9.84
CA THR A 804 -40.02 -4.85 -10.46
C THR A 804 -38.58 -4.48 -10.72
N ALA A 805 -38.29 -4.06 -11.96
CA ALA A 805 -37.03 -3.42 -12.30
C ALA A 805 -37.15 -1.91 -12.10
N VAL A 806 -36.10 -1.30 -11.59
CA VAL A 806 -35.90 0.15 -11.54
C VAL A 806 -34.48 0.45 -12.00
N MET A 807 -34.30 1.53 -12.76
CA MET A 807 -33.00 1.96 -13.28
C MET A 807 -32.79 3.45 -13.07
N SER A 808 -31.54 3.91 -13.22
CA SER A 808 -31.17 5.31 -13.22
C SER A 808 -31.63 6.05 -14.50
N ALA A 809 -32.93 5.96 -14.80
CA ALA A 809 -33.57 6.47 -16.01
C ALA A 809 -35.07 6.65 -15.79
N ASN A 810 -35.70 7.35 -16.74
CA ASN A 810 -37.14 7.49 -16.76
C ASN A 810 -37.79 6.22 -17.31
N ARG A 811 -38.84 5.77 -16.63
CA ARG A 811 -39.70 4.68 -17.12
C ARG A 811 -40.64 5.33 -18.12
N ASN A 812 -40.36 5.17 -19.41
CA ASN A 812 -41.08 5.92 -20.42
C ASN A 812 -42.51 5.39 -20.60
N SER A 813 -43.49 6.23 -20.28
CA SER A 813 -44.92 6.07 -20.43
C SER A 813 -45.41 6.47 -21.83
N PHE A 814 -44.73 6.01 -22.90
CA PHE A 814 -45.35 5.97 -24.23
C PHE A 814 -46.29 4.77 -24.28
N GLY A 815 -47.57 5.05 -24.05
CA GLY A 815 -48.68 4.12 -23.88
C GLY A 815 -49.01 3.21 -25.07
N ASP A 816 -48.04 2.43 -25.56
CA ASP A 816 -48.19 1.25 -26.41
C ASP A 816 -46.91 0.38 -26.46
N ARG A 817 -45.78 0.83 -25.88
CA ARG A 817 -44.51 0.06 -25.79
C ARG A 817 -44.20 -0.45 -24.38
N GLU A 818 -45.19 -0.48 -23.47
CA GLU A 818 -44.95 -0.80 -22.06
C GLU A 818 -44.34 -2.18 -21.82
N ASN A 819 -44.36 -3.09 -22.79
CA ASN A 819 -43.69 -4.35 -22.72
C ASN A 819 -43.37 -4.80 -24.14
N ARG A 820 -42.25 -5.50 -24.38
CA ARG A 820 -42.06 -6.25 -25.63
C ARG A 820 -43.30 -7.14 -25.84
N ALA A 821 -44.17 -6.80 -26.80
CA ALA A 821 -45.42 -7.53 -27.10
C ALA A 821 -46.42 -7.73 -25.91
N GLY A 822 -46.47 -6.83 -24.92
CA GLY A 822 -47.42 -6.95 -23.79
C GLY A 822 -46.96 -7.81 -22.61
N ASP A 823 -45.71 -8.27 -22.58
CA ASP A 823 -45.08 -8.99 -21.45
C ASP A 823 -44.87 -8.11 -20.21
N LYS A 824 -45.83 -8.08 -19.27
CA LYS A 824 -45.84 -7.26 -18.04
C LYS A 824 -44.58 -7.32 -17.15
N ASN A 825 -43.66 -8.25 -17.42
CA ASN A 825 -42.40 -8.40 -16.71
C ASN A 825 -41.20 -7.83 -17.49
N CYS A 826 -41.44 -7.06 -18.55
CA CYS A 826 -40.40 -6.44 -19.36
C CYS A 826 -40.51 -4.91 -19.30
N PHE A 827 -39.54 -4.28 -18.65
CA PHE A 827 -39.55 -2.85 -18.36
C PHE A 827 -38.69 -2.09 -19.37
N TYR A 828 -39.22 -1.00 -19.93
CA TYR A 828 -38.45 -0.08 -20.77
C TYR A 828 -38.02 1.16 -19.99
N PHE A 829 -36.74 1.50 -20.11
CA PHE A 829 -36.12 2.68 -19.53
C PHE A 829 -35.42 3.49 -20.59
N GLU A 830 -35.41 4.81 -20.41
CA GLU A 830 -34.70 5.72 -21.29
C GLU A 830 -34.21 6.94 -20.50
N LEU A 831 -32.96 7.30 -20.73
CA LEU A 831 -32.37 8.54 -20.29
C LEU A 831 -31.77 9.26 -21.50
N THR A 832 -32.40 10.36 -21.88
CA THR A 832 -32.02 11.20 -23.02
C THR A 832 -30.92 12.20 -22.67
N ILE A 833 -30.54 12.28 -21.41
CA ILE A 833 -29.44 13.10 -20.90
C ILE A 833 -28.18 12.23 -20.86
N PRO A 834 -27.06 12.68 -21.47
CA PRO A 834 -25.85 11.89 -21.52
C PRO A 834 -25.19 11.81 -20.15
N ILE A 835 -24.88 10.59 -19.71
CA ILE A 835 -24.24 10.27 -18.43
C ILE A 835 -22.98 9.43 -18.63
N PRO A 836 -21.99 9.53 -17.74
CA PRO A 836 -20.89 8.57 -17.67
C PRO A 836 -21.40 7.16 -17.36
N SER A 837 -20.65 6.14 -17.80
CA SER A 837 -21.02 4.73 -17.66
C SER A 837 -21.33 4.36 -16.22
N TYR A 838 -20.54 4.84 -15.24
CA TYR A 838 -20.64 4.47 -13.82
C TYR A 838 -22.00 4.79 -13.18
N LEU A 839 -22.79 5.68 -13.78
CA LEU A 839 -24.11 6.09 -13.31
C LEU A 839 -25.26 5.22 -13.84
N ILE A 840 -24.98 4.25 -14.72
CA ILE A 840 -25.99 3.29 -15.16
C ILE A 840 -26.20 2.29 -14.03
N ALA A 841 -27.41 2.29 -13.47
CA ALA A 841 -27.76 1.44 -12.35
C ALA A 841 -29.06 0.69 -12.61
N LEU A 842 -29.15 -0.51 -12.05
CA LEU A 842 -30.30 -1.40 -12.10
C LEU A 842 -30.50 -2.01 -10.72
N ALA A 843 -31.75 -2.04 -10.26
CA ALA A 843 -32.18 -2.90 -9.18
C ALA A 843 -33.43 -3.69 -9.57
N VAL A 844 -33.49 -4.94 -9.14
CA VAL A 844 -34.62 -5.85 -9.37
C VAL A 844 -34.95 -6.55 -8.07
N GLY A 845 -36.21 -6.46 -7.66
CA GLY A 845 -36.68 -7.08 -6.42
C GLY A 845 -38.20 -6.98 -6.27
N ASP A 846 -38.70 -7.28 -5.08
CA ASP A 846 -40.06 -6.92 -4.69
C ASP A 846 -40.09 -5.44 -4.29
N ILE A 847 -40.02 -4.56 -5.28
CA ILE A 847 -39.91 -3.12 -5.05
C ILE A 847 -41.27 -2.47 -5.31
N LYS A 848 -41.69 -1.59 -4.39
CA LYS A 848 -42.88 -0.75 -4.51
C LYS A 848 -42.48 0.70 -4.40
N SER A 849 -43.31 1.60 -4.91
CA SER A 849 -43.09 3.04 -4.83
C SER A 849 -44.18 3.76 -4.06
N ALA A 850 -43.81 4.88 -3.46
CA ALA A 850 -44.71 5.83 -2.84
C ALA A 850 -44.21 7.26 -3.13
N SER A 851 -45.12 8.19 -3.41
CA SER A 851 -44.76 9.59 -3.64
C SER A 851 -44.28 10.26 -2.35
N ILE A 852 -43.18 11.02 -2.46
CA ILE A 852 -42.55 11.82 -1.39
C ILE A 852 -42.39 13.29 -1.80
N GLY A 853 -42.86 13.65 -3.00
CA GLY A 853 -42.77 14.97 -3.60
C GLY A 853 -43.45 15.02 -4.97
N PRO A 854 -43.54 16.21 -5.58
CA PRO A 854 -44.22 16.41 -6.87
C PRO A 854 -43.55 15.67 -8.03
N ARG A 855 -42.25 15.38 -7.91
CA ARG A 855 -41.43 14.69 -8.91
C ARG A 855 -40.55 13.61 -8.29
N SER A 856 -40.93 13.11 -7.12
CA SER A 856 -40.09 12.20 -6.34
C SER A 856 -40.91 11.07 -5.74
N HIS A 857 -40.41 9.86 -5.93
CA HIS A 857 -40.90 8.66 -5.28
C HIS A 857 -39.79 8.03 -4.45
N VAL A 858 -40.17 7.49 -3.31
CA VAL A 858 -39.34 6.50 -2.64
C VAL A 858 -39.73 5.12 -3.14
N TRP A 859 -38.74 4.29 -3.43
CA TRP A 859 -38.85 2.91 -3.80
C TRP A 859 -38.26 2.07 -2.68
N ALA A 860 -38.94 1.02 -2.27
CA ALA A 860 -38.46 0.14 -1.21
C ALA A 860 -39.17 -1.22 -1.27
N GLU A 861 -38.67 -2.17 -0.49
CA GLU A 861 -39.43 -3.37 -0.16
C GLU A 861 -40.71 -3.00 0.62
N PRO A 862 -41.81 -3.78 0.48
CA PRO A 862 -43.09 -3.48 1.10
C PRO A 862 -43.05 -3.15 2.59
N SER A 863 -42.24 -3.86 3.40
CA SER A 863 -42.16 -3.60 4.86
C SER A 863 -41.45 -2.28 5.22
N VAL A 864 -40.68 -1.71 4.29
CA VAL A 864 -39.89 -0.50 4.52
C VAL A 864 -40.57 0.73 3.92
N LEU A 865 -41.43 0.55 2.90
CA LEU A 865 -42.01 1.63 2.10
C LEU A 865 -42.69 2.72 2.93
N ASP A 866 -43.59 2.38 3.84
CA ASP A 866 -44.35 3.37 4.62
C ASP A 866 -43.44 4.22 5.52
N ARG A 867 -42.39 3.60 6.08
CA ARG A 867 -41.41 4.31 6.92
C ARG A 867 -40.53 5.20 6.06
N ALA A 868 -40.06 4.67 4.94
CA ALA A 868 -39.25 5.42 3.99
C ALA A 868 -40.02 6.61 3.39
N GLN A 869 -41.32 6.43 3.08
CA GLN A 869 -42.16 7.51 2.60
C GLN A 869 -42.24 8.62 3.62
N ARG A 870 -42.47 8.28 4.90
CA ARG A 870 -42.49 9.28 5.97
C ARG A 870 -41.14 9.94 6.18
N GLU A 871 -40.03 9.20 6.04
CA GLU A 871 -38.67 9.72 6.21
C GLU A 871 -38.36 10.80 5.17
N PHE A 872 -38.59 10.48 3.90
CA PHE A 872 -38.22 11.34 2.77
C PHE A 872 -39.36 12.25 2.32
N ASP A 873 -40.50 12.23 3.01
CA ASP A 873 -41.56 13.20 2.78
C ASP A 873 -41.02 14.64 2.93
N GLY A 874 -41.27 15.46 1.90
CA GLY A 874 -40.75 16.82 1.82
C GLY A 874 -39.33 16.93 1.26
N ILE A 875 -38.78 15.87 0.67
CA ILE A 875 -37.47 15.89 -0.01
C ILE A 875 -37.35 17.02 -1.05
N GLU A 876 -38.48 17.36 -1.68
CA GLU A 876 -38.58 18.39 -2.71
C GLU A 876 -38.01 19.73 -2.26
N ARG A 877 -38.11 20.09 -0.97
CA ARG A 877 -37.56 21.38 -0.48
C ARG A 877 -36.05 21.48 -0.71
N PHE A 878 -35.33 20.37 -0.64
CA PHE A 878 -33.88 20.33 -0.85
C PHE A 878 -33.55 20.36 -2.33
N ILE A 879 -34.37 19.72 -3.19
CA ILE A 879 -34.23 19.82 -4.64
C ILE A 879 -34.47 21.26 -5.10
N GLN A 880 -35.54 21.91 -4.62
CA GLN A 880 -35.83 23.32 -4.88
C GLN A 880 -34.70 24.22 -4.42
N LYS A 881 -34.15 23.96 -3.23
CA LYS A 881 -33.00 24.72 -2.74
C LYS A 881 -31.76 24.51 -3.61
N GLY A 882 -31.50 23.28 -4.04
CA GLY A 882 -30.47 22.96 -5.03
C GLY A 882 -30.71 23.69 -6.37
N GLU A 883 -31.96 23.80 -6.83
CA GLU A 883 -32.30 24.51 -8.07
C GLU A 883 -32.05 26.02 -7.98
N GLU A 884 -32.42 26.60 -6.84
CA GLU A 884 -32.14 28.00 -6.52
C GLU A 884 -30.63 28.27 -6.59
N LEU A 885 -29.84 27.43 -5.91
CA LEU A 885 -28.38 27.59 -5.76
C LEU A 885 -27.59 27.22 -7.02
N PHE A 886 -27.90 26.11 -7.68
CA PHE A 886 -27.03 25.48 -8.68
C PHE A 886 -27.61 25.46 -10.10
N GLY A 887 -28.91 25.70 -10.25
CA GLY A 887 -29.60 25.74 -11.55
C GLY A 887 -30.62 24.61 -11.72
N GLU A 888 -31.32 24.59 -12.85
CA GLU A 888 -32.44 23.66 -13.08
C GLU A 888 -32.07 22.18 -12.82
N TYR A 889 -32.97 21.45 -12.17
CA TYR A 889 -32.87 20.02 -12.03
C TYR A 889 -33.37 19.35 -13.31
N VAL A 890 -32.45 18.83 -14.13
CA VAL A 890 -32.76 18.39 -15.50
C VAL A 890 -33.26 16.95 -15.60
N TRP A 891 -33.16 16.14 -14.55
CA TRP A 891 -33.35 14.69 -14.63
C TRP A 891 -34.80 14.22 -14.62
N GLU A 892 -35.75 15.14 -14.82
CA GLU A 892 -37.21 14.98 -14.77
C GLU A 892 -37.77 14.61 -13.39
N LYS A 893 -37.26 13.53 -12.79
CA LYS A 893 -37.64 13.02 -11.47
C LYS A 893 -36.42 12.83 -10.57
N TYR A 894 -36.64 12.82 -9.27
CA TYR A 894 -35.65 12.42 -8.28
C TYR A 894 -36.26 11.34 -7.40
N ASP A 895 -36.05 10.08 -7.74
CA ASP A 895 -36.51 8.97 -6.92
C ASP A 895 -35.39 8.50 -5.98
N ILE A 896 -35.76 7.92 -4.84
CA ILE A 896 -34.84 7.30 -3.89
C ILE A 896 -35.19 5.82 -3.80
N LEU A 897 -34.25 4.91 -4.03
CA LEU A 897 -34.38 3.49 -3.71
C LEU A 897 -33.73 3.20 -2.35
N ILE A 898 -34.53 2.75 -1.41
CA ILE A 898 -34.04 2.19 -0.15
C ILE A 898 -33.52 0.79 -0.43
N MET A 899 -32.21 0.65 -0.30
CA MET A 899 -31.54 -0.61 -0.51
C MET A 899 -31.84 -1.61 0.62
N PRO A 900 -31.69 -2.92 0.38
CA PRO A 900 -31.80 -3.92 1.43
C PRO A 900 -30.83 -3.68 2.60
N HIS A 901 -31.15 -4.21 3.79
CA HIS A 901 -30.35 -4.00 5.02
C HIS A 901 -28.87 -4.44 4.91
N SER A 902 -28.57 -5.30 3.96
CA SER A 902 -27.22 -5.78 3.66
C SER A 902 -26.38 -4.78 2.83
N PHE A 903 -26.98 -3.72 2.27
CA PHE A 903 -26.28 -2.74 1.44
C PHE A 903 -25.14 -2.04 2.21
N PRO A 904 -23.87 -2.15 1.72
CA PRO A 904 -22.72 -1.75 2.52
C PRO A 904 -22.39 -0.25 2.45
N TYR A 905 -22.89 0.47 1.44
CA TYR A 905 -22.56 1.86 1.15
C TYR A 905 -23.51 2.87 1.82
N GLY A 906 -23.16 4.17 1.77
CA GLY A 906 -23.99 5.27 2.28
C GLY A 906 -25.14 5.61 1.33
N GLY A 907 -24.79 6.12 0.16
CA GLY A 907 -25.67 6.39 -0.95
C GLY A 907 -24.90 6.25 -2.27
N MET A 908 -25.63 6.34 -3.39
CA MET A 908 -25.07 6.40 -4.74
C MET A 908 -26.02 7.25 -5.60
N GLU A 909 -25.45 8.23 -6.28
CA GLU A 909 -26.08 9.35 -6.99
C GLU A 909 -26.67 9.00 -8.35
N ASN A 910 -27.06 7.74 -8.53
CA ASN A 910 -27.70 7.21 -9.73
C ASN A 910 -28.81 8.16 -10.24
N PRO A 911 -28.66 8.78 -11.44
CA PRO A 911 -29.58 9.78 -11.95
C PRO A 911 -31.02 9.28 -11.98
N CYS A 912 -31.97 10.13 -11.64
CA CYS A 912 -33.39 9.79 -11.53
C CYS A 912 -33.75 8.77 -10.42
N LEU A 913 -32.79 8.05 -9.82
CA LEU A 913 -33.04 6.96 -8.87
C LEU A 913 -31.82 6.73 -7.95
N THR A 914 -31.64 7.60 -6.98
CA THR A 914 -30.58 7.50 -5.97
C THR A 914 -30.72 6.22 -5.15
N PHE A 915 -29.65 5.46 -4.96
CA PHE A 915 -29.65 4.33 -4.02
C PHE A 915 -29.20 4.82 -2.65
N VAL A 916 -29.91 4.46 -1.58
CA VAL A 916 -29.51 4.83 -0.21
C VAL A 916 -29.63 3.67 0.74
N THR A 917 -28.76 3.67 1.75
CA THR A 917 -28.83 2.71 2.85
C THR A 917 -30.16 2.82 3.63
N PRO A 918 -30.73 1.70 4.10
CA PRO A 918 -31.90 1.74 4.97
C PRO A 918 -31.59 2.35 6.35
N CYS A 919 -30.31 2.57 6.69
CA CYS A 919 -29.91 3.25 7.91
C CYS A 919 -30.36 4.72 7.98
N LEU A 920 -30.82 5.30 6.86
CA LEU A 920 -31.40 6.64 6.82
C LEU A 920 -32.86 6.67 7.29
N VAL A 921 -33.56 5.54 7.32
CA VAL A 921 -34.97 5.44 7.71
C VAL A 921 -35.09 5.32 9.23
N VAL A 922 -34.89 6.45 9.92
CA VAL A 922 -34.77 6.53 11.39
C VAL A 922 -36.05 7.01 12.10
N GLY A 923 -36.99 7.57 11.35
CA GLY A 923 -38.34 7.98 11.77
C GLY A 923 -38.51 9.46 12.09
N ASP A 924 -37.44 10.24 12.08
CA ASP A 924 -37.43 11.66 12.50
C ASP A 924 -36.77 12.60 11.48
N LYS A 925 -36.37 12.10 10.31
CA LYS A 925 -35.72 12.84 9.22
C LYS A 925 -34.33 13.39 9.59
N SER A 926 -33.72 12.92 10.67
CA SER A 926 -32.44 13.46 11.16
C SER A 926 -31.22 12.99 10.36
N MET A 927 -31.38 11.92 9.56
CA MET A 927 -30.36 11.33 8.68
C MET A 927 -30.55 11.71 7.20
N ILE A 928 -31.16 12.87 6.95
CA ILE A 928 -31.45 13.32 5.60
C ILE A 928 -30.21 13.88 4.88
N ASP A 929 -29.10 14.09 5.59
CA ASP A 929 -27.83 14.62 5.08
C ASP A 929 -27.32 13.83 3.87
N VAL A 930 -27.35 12.49 3.95
CA VAL A 930 -26.96 11.64 2.83
C VAL A 930 -27.90 11.85 1.64
N ALA A 931 -29.21 11.94 1.84
CA ALA A 931 -30.11 12.22 0.72
C ALA A 931 -29.88 13.60 0.11
N ILE A 932 -29.50 14.62 0.90
CA ILE A 932 -29.12 15.94 0.40
C ILE A 932 -27.80 15.86 -0.39
N HIS A 933 -26.85 15.04 0.06
CA HIS A 933 -25.61 14.74 -0.67
C HIS A 933 -25.93 14.20 -2.07
N GLU A 934 -26.76 13.17 -2.15
CA GLU A 934 -27.13 12.55 -3.42
C GLU A 934 -27.99 13.47 -4.31
N ILE A 935 -28.84 14.32 -3.73
CA ILE A 935 -29.53 15.39 -4.47
C ILE A 935 -28.50 16.31 -5.12
N THR A 936 -27.48 16.70 -4.36
CA THR A 936 -26.46 17.66 -4.80
C THR A 936 -25.63 17.10 -5.95
N HIS A 937 -25.39 15.78 -5.98
CA HIS A 937 -24.72 15.13 -7.10
C HIS A 937 -25.44 15.27 -8.45
N SER A 938 -26.74 15.56 -8.44
CA SER A 938 -27.51 15.89 -9.64
C SER A 938 -26.91 17.06 -10.43
N TRP A 939 -26.13 17.91 -9.78
CA TRP A 939 -25.35 18.98 -10.41
C TRP A 939 -23.84 18.65 -10.44
N PHE A 940 -23.27 18.26 -9.31
CA PHE A 940 -21.83 18.01 -9.15
C PHE A 940 -21.53 16.51 -9.15
N GLY A 941 -21.05 15.99 -10.27
CA GLY A 941 -20.88 14.56 -10.52
C GLY A 941 -21.71 14.10 -11.72
N ASN A 942 -23.02 14.29 -11.69
CA ASN A 942 -23.89 13.82 -12.77
C ASN A 942 -23.88 14.77 -13.98
N LEU A 943 -24.16 16.07 -13.75
CA LEU A 943 -24.14 17.08 -14.82
C LEU A 943 -22.72 17.49 -15.18
N VAL A 944 -21.93 17.89 -14.19
CA VAL A 944 -20.51 18.21 -14.33
C VAL A 944 -19.70 17.09 -13.70
N THR A 945 -19.00 16.30 -14.51
CA THR A 945 -18.33 15.07 -14.05
C THR A 945 -16.82 15.27 -14.01
N ASN A 946 -16.11 14.59 -13.11
CA ASN A 946 -14.68 14.41 -13.19
C ASN A 946 -14.26 13.75 -14.52
N ALA A 947 -13.15 14.18 -15.14
CA ALA A 947 -12.68 13.61 -16.41
C ALA A 947 -11.98 12.25 -16.25
N ASN A 948 -11.46 11.95 -15.06
CA ASN A 948 -10.91 10.65 -14.66
C ASN A 948 -11.00 10.50 -13.13
N TRP A 949 -10.65 9.33 -12.60
CA TRP A 949 -10.77 9.04 -11.16
C TRP A 949 -9.75 9.78 -10.29
N SER A 950 -8.62 10.24 -10.84
CA SER A 950 -7.69 11.12 -10.12
C SER A 950 -8.33 12.47 -9.77
N GLU A 951 -9.35 12.88 -10.53
CA GLU A 951 -10.14 14.10 -10.32
C GLU A 951 -11.43 13.86 -9.53
N PHE A 952 -11.57 12.71 -8.86
CA PHE A 952 -12.78 12.33 -8.12
C PHE A 952 -13.23 13.37 -7.10
N TRP A 953 -12.29 14.14 -6.54
CA TRP A 953 -12.60 15.25 -5.63
C TRP A 953 -13.48 16.34 -6.25
N LEU A 954 -13.51 16.50 -7.59
CA LEU A 954 -14.42 17.45 -8.23
C LEU A 954 -15.89 17.05 -8.05
N ASN A 955 -16.17 15.75 -7.98
CA ASN A 955 -17.51 15.29 -7.64
C ASN A 955 -17.71 15.49 -6.13
N GLU A 956 -16.93 14.79 -5.31
CA GLU A 956 -17.18 14.70 -3.88
C GLU A 956 -16.99 16.01 -3.12
N GLY A 957 -15.94 16.77 -3.43
CA GLY A 957 -15.65 18.03 -2.75
C GLY A 957 -16.67 19.13 -3.05
N LEU A 958 -17.12 19.24 -4.31
CA LEU A 958 -18.18 20.18 -4.69
C LEU A 958 -19.54 19.71 -4.18
N THR A 959 -19.82 18.41 -4.18
CA THR A 959 -21.05 17.85 -3.59
C THR A 959 -21.09 18.08 -2.09
N MET A 960 -20.01 17.83 -1.35
CA MET A 960 -19.95 18.10 0.08
C MET A 960 -20.18 19.58 0.40
N PHE A 961 -19.61 20.48 -0.42
CA PHE A 961 -19.88 21.91 -0.29
C PHE A 961 -21.34 22.25 -0.60
N GLY A 962 -21.90 21.71 -1.68
CA GLY A 962 -23.27 21.98 -2.08
C GLY A 962 -24.30 21.42 -1.10
N GLN A 963 -24.06 20.23 -0.56
CA GLN A 963 -24.86 19.62 0.51
C GLN A 963 -24.89 20.55 1.72
N ARG A 964 -23.73 20.94 2.22
CA ARG A 964 -23.61 21.83 3.39
C ARG A 964 -24.21 23.21 3.13
N ARG A 965 -24.18 23.70 1.89
CA ARG A 965 -24.86 24.95 1.50
C ARG A 965 -26.39 24.78 1.55
N ILE A 966 -26.94 23.66 1.07
CA ILE A 966 -28.38 23.35 1.21
C ILE A 966 -28.75 23.20 2.69
N GLU A 967 -27.93 22.52 3.49
CA GLU A 967 -28.14 22.38 4.93
C GLU A 967 -28.08 23.71 5.67
N GLU A 968 -27.14 24.60 5.32
CA GLU A 968 -27.05 25.97 5.86
C GLU A 968 -28.36 26.73 5.60
N GLU A 969 -28.94 26.62 4.40
CA GLU A 969 -30.20 27.27 4.02
C GLU A 969 -31.44 26.63 4.67
N CYS A 970 -31.43 25.32 4.88
CA CYS A 970 -32.58 24.58 5.38
C CYS A 970 -32.61 24.43 6.91
N PHE A 971 -31.44 24.35 7.55
CA PHE A 971 -31.28 24.05 8.98
C PHE A 971 -30.48 25.12 9.74
N GLY A 972 -29.78 26.01 9.05
CA GLY A 972 -29.00 27.09 9.64
C GLY A 972 -27.50 26.77 9.76
N ASN A 973 -26.70 27.83 9.88
CA ASN A 973 -25.24 27.75 9.90
C ASN A 973 -24.68 26.88 11.04
N SER A 974 -25.28 26.94 12.22
CA SER A 974 -24.83 26.20 13.41
C SER A 974 -24.96 24.69 13.22
N PHE A 975 -26.02 24.24 12.52
CA PHE A 975 -26.22 22.83 12.14
C PHE A 975 -25.13 22.38 11.17
N MET A 976 -24.94 23.14 10.08
CA MET A 976 -23.93 22.85 9.06
C MET A 976 -22.53 22.77 9.68
N CYS A 977 -22.17 23.74 10.54
CA CYS A 977 -20.87 23.76 11.21
C CYS A 977 -20.65 22.55 12.13
N LEU A 978 -21.69 22.05 12.80
CA LEU A 978 -21.62 20.87 13.65
C LEU A 978 -21.42 19.59 12.81
N GLU A 979 -22.11 19.45 11.68
CA GLU A 979 -21.91 18.35 10.72
C GLU A 979 -20.47 18.36 10.20
N ALA A 980 -20.00 19.52 9.70
CA ALA A 980 -18.66 19.69 9.16
C ALA A 980 -17.56 19.41 10.20
N LYS A 981 -17.75 19.83 11.46
CA LYS A 981 -16.79 19.54 12.55
C LYS A 981 -16.68 18.03 12.78
N THR A 982 -17.80 17.32 12.78
CA THR A 982 -17.85 15.88 13.01
C THR A 982 -17.15 15.11 11.88
N ARG A 983 -17.32 15.52 10.62
CA ARG A 983 -16.65 14.86 9.48
C ARG A 983 -15.18 15.20 9.36
N ARG A 984 -14.79 16.43 9.71
CA ARG A 984 -13.38 16.86 9.75
C ARG A 984 -12.54 15.97 10.66
N GLU A 985 -13.15 15.45 11.72
CA GLU A 985 -12.51 14.49 12.62
C GLU A 985 -12.26 13.12 11.94
N LEU A 986 -13.10 12.70 10.99
CA LEU A 986 -12.85 11.52 10.16
C LEU A 986 -11.66 11.73 9.24
N LEU A 987 -11.56 12.91 8.60
CA LEU A 987 -10.39 13.30 7.82
C LEU A 987 -9.11 13.29 8.67
N ARG A 988 -9.18 13.80 9.92
CA ARG A 988 -8.05 13.79 10.85
C ARG A 988 -7.59 12.36 11.12
N LYS A 989 -8.51 11.49 11.52
CA LYS A 989 -8.22 10.07 11.78
C LYS A 989 -7.69 9.35 10.55
N HIS A 990 -8.21 9.68 9.36
CA HIS A 990 -7.71 9.13 8.10
C HIS A 990 -6.27 9.55 7.84
N ILE A 991 -5.95 10.85 7.90
CA ILE A 991 -4.59 11.36 7.68
C ILE A 991 -3.61 10.82 8.74
N GLU A 992 -4.04 10.68 9.99
CA GLU A 992 -3.24 10.06 11.05
C GLU A 992 -2.96 8.58 10.80
N ARG A 993 -3.91 7.86 10.21
CA ARG A 993 -3.76 6.44 9.85
C ARG A 993 -2.86 6.24 8.66
N GLU A 994 -3.01 7.04 7.61
CA GLU A 994 -2.21 6.91 6.38
C GLU A 994 -0.81 7.54 6.51
N GLY A 995 -0.67 8.59 7.32
CA GLY A 995 0.52 9.44 7.42
C GLY A 995 0.37 10.76 6.65
N ASN A 996 0.94 11.84 7.19
CA ASN A 996 0.75 13.20 6.64
C ASN A 996 1.36 13.40 5.24
N ASP A 997 2.35 12.60 4.85
CA ASP A 997 3.00 12.67 3.54
C ASP A 997 2.49 11.59 2.56
N ALA A 998 1.45 10.82 2.95
CA ALA A 998 0.94 9.72 2.14
C ALA A 998 0.24 10.23 0.86
N PRO A 999 0.49 9.62 -0.32
CA PRO A 999 -0.12 10.05 -1.59
C PRO A 999 -1.66 10.05 -1.60
N LEU A 1000 -2.30 9.17 -0.82
CA LEU A 1000 -3.76 9.08 -0.70
C LEU A 1000 -4.40 10.30 0.00
N THR A 1001 -3.59 11.15 0.64
CA THR A 1001 -4.03 12.40 1.29
C THR A 1001 -3.97 13.61 0.36
N ARG A 1002 -3.66 13.41 -0.93
CA ARG A 1002 -3.75 14.44 -1.97
C ARG A 1002 -5.20 14.64 -2.38
N LEU A 1003 -5.54 15.88 -2.73
CA LEU A 1003 -6.87 16.18 -3.26
C LEU A 1003 -7.03 15.57 -4.67
N ARG A 1004 -6.02 15.71 -5.53
CA ARG A 1004 -5.87 14.95 -6.76
C ARG A 1004 -5.00 13.72 -6.48
N VAL A 1005 -5.66 12.59 -6.27
CA VAL A 1005 -4.99 11.30 -6.03
C VAL A 1005 -4.21 10.88 -7.28
N ILE A 1006 -3.06 10.24 -7.09
CA ILE A 1006 -2.35 9.59 -8.19
C ILE A 1006 -2.85 8.15 -8.24
N ILE A 1007 -3.53 7.82 -9.33
CA ILE A 1007 -3.88 6.43 -9.66
C ILE A 1007 -2.85 5.94 -10.67
N GLU A 1008 -2.14 4.88 -10.32
CA GLU A 1008 -1.15 4.25 -11.19
C GLU A 1008 -1.79 3.21 -12.10
N ALA A 1009 -1.12 2.89 -13.21
CA ALA A 1009 -1.62 1.88 -14.13
C ALA A 1009 -1.72 0.51 -13.44
N GLY A 1010 -2.91 -0.09 -13.45
CA GLY A 1010 -3.17 -1.37 -12.82
C GLY A 1010 -3.67 -1.30 -11.37
N VAL A 1011 -3.76 -0.11 -10.78
CA VAL A 1011 -4.42 0.12 -9.47
C VAL A 1011 -5.91 0.34 -9.68
N ASP A 1012 -6.74 -0.39 -8.93
CA ASP A 1012 -8.19 -0.19 -8.94
C ASP A 1012 -8.52 1.16 -8.29
N PRO A 1013 -9.28 2.07 -8.94
CA PRO A 1013 -9.67 3.32 -8.30
C PRO A 1013 -10.43 3.12 -6.97
N ASP A 1014 -11.16 2.00 -6.81
CA ASP A 1014 -11.84 1.69 -5.55
C ASP A 1014 -10.85 1.49 -4.38
N ASP A 1015 -9.61 1.06 -4.65
CA ASP A 1015 -8.54 0.92 -3.64
C ASP A 1015 -8.03 2.27 -3.13
N THR A 1016 -8.35 3.36 -3.83
CA THR A 1016 -7.94 4.72 -3.45
C THR A 1016 -9.04 5.48 -2.68
N TYR A 1017 -10.23 4.92 -2.57
CA TYR A 1017 -11.39 5.59 -1.98
C TYR A 1017 -11.18 5.89 -0.48
N ASN A 1018 -11.33 7.16 -0.10
CA ASN A 1018 -11.15 7.60 1.28
C ASN A 1018 -11.84 8.96 1.56
N GLU A 1019 -11.67 9.50 2.78
CA GLU A 1019 -12.30 10.76 3.23
C GLU A 1019 -11.69 12.03 2.60
N THR A 1020 -10.49 11.95 2.01
CA THR A 1020 -9.75 13.10 1.47
C THR A 1020 -10.50 13.82 0.34
N PRO A 1021 -10.96 13.17 -0.76
CA PRO A 1021 -11.72 13.84 -1.82
C PRO A 1021 -12.92 14.65 -1.32
N TYR A 1022 -13.59 14.15 -0.27
CA TYR A 1022 -14.76 14.76 0.36
C TYR A 1022 -14.38 15.99 1.17
N GLU A 1023 -13.58 15.81 2.22
CA GLU A 1023 -13.40 16.84 3.24
C GLU A 1023 -12.29 17.84 2.89
N LYS A 1024 -11.22 17.39 2.23
CA LYS A 1024 -10.19 18.30 1.70
C LYS A 1024 -10.74 19.07 0.49
N GLY A 1025 -11.61 18.44 -0.30
CA GLY A 1025 -12.35 19.08 -1.38
C GLY A 1025 -13.31 20.15 -0.88
N PHE A 1026 -14.11 19.85 0.15
CA PHE A 1026 -14.93 20.84 0.83
C PHE A 1026 -14.12 22.05 1.32
N ALA A 1027 -13.00 21.80 2.01
CA ALA A 1027 -12.13 22.86 2.51
C ALA A 1027 -11.59 23.75 1.36
N PHE A 1028 -11.28 23.15 0.21
CA PHE A 1028 -10.85 23.89 -0.97
C PHE A 1028 -11.96 24.80 -1.53
N VAL A 1029 -13.19 24.30 -1.64
CA VAL A 1029 -14.31 25.10 -2.13
C VAL A 1029 -14.67 26.23 -1.14
N CYS A 1030 -14.60 25.97 0.17
CA CYS A 1030 -14.72 27.02 1.20
C CYS A 1030 -13.64 28.08 1.06
N TYR A 1031 -12.41 27.67 0.74
CA TYR A 1031 -11.32 28.61 0.48
C TYR A 1031 -11.62 29.49 -0.74
N LEU A 1032 -12.09 28.91 -1.86
CA LEU A 1032 -12.53 29.68 -3.03
C LEU A 1032 -13.66 30.67 -2.68
N ARG A 1033 -14.64 30.26 -1.87
CA ARG A 1033 -15.70 31.17 -1.37
C ARG A 1033 -15.13 32.31 -0.54
N SER A 1034 -14.16 32.02 0.34
CA SER A 1034 -13.56 33.03 1.23
C SER A 1034 -12.84 34.15 0.48
N LEU A 1035 -12.28 33.85 -0.70
CA LEU A 1035 -11.55 34.82 -1.52
C LEU A 1035 -12.48 35.74 -2.30
N VAL A 1036 -13.67 35.27 -2.64
CA VAL A 1036 -14.73 36.12 -3.21
C VAL A 1036 -15.25 37.07 -2.13
N GLY A 1037 -15.36 36.60 -0.89
CA GLY A 1037 -15.82 37.38 0.27
C GLY A 1037 -17.32 37.70 0.29
N ASP A 1038 -18.03 37.45 -0.81
CA ASP A 1038 -19.49 37.57 -0.93
C ASP A 1038 -20.11 36.20 -1.25
N ASN A 1039 -20.86 35.67 -0.28
CA ASN A 1039 -21.55 34.39 -0.40
C ASN A 1039 -22.51 34.35 -1.59
N ASN A 1040 -23.25 35.43 -1.84
CA ASN A 1040 -24.21 35.49 -2.94
C ASN A 1040 -23.51 35.52 -4.30
N ALA A 1041 -22.33 36.15 -4.38
CA ALA A 1041 -21.53 36.15 -5.59
C ALA A 1041 -20.97 34.74 -5.87
N PHE A 1042 -20.54 34.02 -4.83
CA PHE A 1042 -20.06 32.64 -4.98
C PHE A 1042 -21.19 31.67 -5.37
N ASP A 1043 -22.39 31.80 -4.78
CA ASP A 1043 -23.55 30.98 -5.17
C ASP A 1043 -23.90 31.19 -6.66
N LYS A 1044 -23.87 32.44 -7.14
CA LYS A 1044 -24.06 32.75 -8.58
C LYS A 1044 -22.97 32.14 -9.46
N PHE A 1045 -21.73 32.09 -8.97
CA PHE A 1045 -20.64 31.41 -9.66
C PHE A 1045 -20.89 29.91 -9.78
N LEU A 1046 -21.30 29.23 -8.70
CA LEU A 1046 -21.61 27.79 -8.76
C LEU A 1046 -22.71 27.49 -9.79
N LYS A 1047 -23.76 28.32 -9.82
CA LYS A 1047 -24.80 28.24 -10.86
C LYS A 1047 -24.23 28.42 -12.28
N ALA A 1048 -23.36 29.41 -12.46
CA ALA A 1048 -22.72 29.64 -13.75
C ALA A 1048 -21.75 28.52 -14.15
N TYR A 1049 -21.07 27.91 -13.18
CA TYR A 1049 -20.17 26.78 -13.35
C TYR A 1049 -20.94 25.55 -13.85
N VAL A 1050 -22.04 25.21 -13.19
CA VAL A 1050 -22.95 24.16 -13.65
C VAL A 1050 -23.44 24.46 -15.06
N GLN A 1051 -23.92 25.68 -15.33
CA GLN A 1051 -24.40 26.07 -16.66
C GLN A 1051 -23.33 25.97 -17.75
N LYS A 1052 -22.08 26.26 -17.40
CA LYS A 1052 -20.93 26.23 -18.32
C LYS A 1052 -20.50 24.80 -18.66
N PHE A 1053 -20.47 23.92 -17.67
CA PHE A 1053 -19.89 22.58 -17.77
C PHE A 1053 -20.91 21.45 -17.74
N GLN A 1054 -22.21 21.73 -17.66
CA GLN A 1054 -23.26 20.72 -17.80
C GLN A 1054 -23.01 19.84 -19.04
N TYR A 1055 -23.18 18.54 -18.86
CA TYR A 1055 -22.95 17.49 -19.85
C TYR A 1055 -21.48 17.29 -20.26
N GLN A 1056 -20.53 17.85 -19.51
CA GLN A 1056 -19.09 17.69 -19.75
C GLN A 1056 -18.43 16.93 -18.61
N SER A 1057 -17.28 16.33 -18.93
CA SER A 1057 -16.34 15.75 -17.97
C SER A 1057 -15.09 16.63 -17.96
N ILE A 1058 -14.70 17.14 -16.79
CA ILE A 1058 -13.72 18.21 -16.64
C ILE A 1058 -12.59 17.84 -15.69
N VAL A 1059 -11.46 18.53 -15.82
CA VAL A 1059 -10.36 18.50 -14.86
C VAL A 1059 -10.40 19.73 -13.95
N ALA A 1060 -9.64 19.71 -12.87
CA ALA A 1060 -9.63 20.78 -11.88
C ALA A 1060 -9.29 22.15 -12.48
N GLU A 1061 -8.39 22.15 -13.46
CA GLU A 1061 -7.96 23.34 -14.19
C GLU A 1061 -9.13 24.02 -14.91
N ASN A 1062 -10.13 23.27 -15.40
CA ASN A 1062 -11.30 23.87 -16.04
C ASN A 1062 -12.15 24.67 -15.04
N LEU A 1063 -12.37 24.13 -13.83
CA LEU A 1063 -13.04 24.84 -12.74
C LEU A 1063 -12.27 26.11 -12.38
N PHE A 1064 -10.96 26.00 -12.24
CA PHE A 1064 -10.10 27.09 -11.79
C PHE A 1064 -10.01 28.24 -12.80
N GLU A 1065 -9.81 27.93 -14.09
CA GLU A 1065 -9.81 28.93 -15.15
C GLU A 1065 -11.17 29.64 -15.25
N PHE A 1066 -12.27 28.88 -15.17
CA PHE A 1066 -13.60 29.47 -15.16
C PHE A 1066 -13.86 30.34 -13.93
N TYR A 1067 -13.36 29.94 -12.75
CA TYR A 1067 -13.43 30.75 -11.53
C TYR A 1067 -12.70 32.08 -11.69
N LEU A 1068 -11.49 32.07 -12.26
CA LEU A 1068 -10.73 33.30 -12.50
C LEU A 1068 -11.32 34.18 -13.61
N ASP A 1069 -11.95 33.57 -14.62
CA ASP A 1069 -12.68 34.31 -15.67
C ASP A 1069 -13.96 34.95 -15.13
N TYR A 1070 -14.67 34.26 -14.24
CA TYR A 1070 -15.91 34.74 -13.63
C TYR A 1070 -15.64 35.86 -12.61
N PHE A 1071 -14.49 35.80 -11.93
CA PHE A 1071 -14.03 36.80 -10.97
C PHE A 1071 -12.74 37.48 -11.46
N PRO A 1072 -12.81 38.35 -12.48
CA PRO A 1072 -11.62 38.96 -13.09
C PRO A 1072 -10.80 39.78 -12.09
N GLN A 1073 -11.42 40.35 -11.07
CA GLN A 1073 -10.72 41.05 -10.00
C GLN A 1073 -9.72 40.15 -9.24
N LEU A 1074 -10.02 38.86 -9.10
CA LEU A 1074 -9.11 37.90 -8.47
C LEU A 1074 -7.93 37.57 -9.39
N ARG A 1075 -8.20 37.48 -10.71
CA ARG A 1075 -7.16 37.33 -11.74
C ARG A 1075 -6.23 38.56 -11.78
N GLU A 1076 -6.79 39.76 -11.74
CA GLU A 1076 -6.05 41.03 -11.70
C GLU A 1076 -5.19 41.18 -10.43
N GLN A 1077 -5.73 40.77 -9.29
CA GLN A 1077 -5.02 40.74 -8.01
C GLN A 1077 -3.97 39.63 -7.92
N ARG A 1078 -3.89 38.77 -8.96
CA ARG A 1078 -3.01 37.61 -9.02
C ARG A 1078 -3.09 36.79 -7.74
N VAL A 1079 -4.32 36.53 -7.28
CA VAL A 1079 -4.51 35.73 -6.06
C VAL A 1079 -3.87 34.35 -6.19
N TYR A 1080 -3.67 33.88 -7.43
CA TYR A 1080 -2.97 32.65 -7.76
C TYR A 1080 -1.45 32.67 -7.66
N GLU A 1081 -0.85 33.83 -7.44
CA GLU A 1081 0.57 33.99 -7.11
C GLU A 1081 0.79 34.17 -5.61
N LYS A 1082 -0.29 34.23 -4.79
CA LYS A 1082 -0.16 34.36 -3.33
C LYS A 1082 0.19 33.01 -2.70
N SER A 1083 1.11 33.05 -1.74
CA SER A 1083 1.46 31.87 -0.94
C SER A 1083 0.23 31.26 -0.28
N GLY A 1084 0.04 29.94 -0.45
CA GLY A 1084 -1.15 29.21 0.01
C GLY A 1084 -2.28 29.09 -1.01
N PHE A 1085 -2.19 29.77 -2.16
CA PHE A 1085 -3.09 29.59 -3.31
C PHE A 1085 -2.42 28.82 -4.45
N GLU A 1086 -1.25 28.19 -4.29
CA GLU A 1086 -0.62 27.46 -5.40
C GLU A 1086 -1.51 26.26 -5.79
N PHE A 1087 -2.44 26.47 -6.73
CA PHE A 1087 -3.58 25.60 -6.96
C PHE A 1087 -3.16 24.15 -7.20
N VAL A 1088 -2.17 23.96 -8.07
CA VAL A 1088 -1.65 22.63 -8.39
C VAL A 1088 -0.74 22.09 -7.28
N ALA A 1089 0.20 22.89 -6.77
CA ALA A 1089 1.23 22.39 -5.86
C ALA A 1089 0.70 22.17 -4.43
N THR A 1090 -0.09 23.12 -3.93
CA THR A 1090 -0.58 23.16 -2.55
C THR A 1090 -1.91 22.43 -2.41
N TRP A 1091 -2.88 22.69 -3.29
CA TRP A 1091 -4.21 22.11 -3.16
C TRP A 1091 -4.34 20.74 -3.82
N LEU A 1092 -4.02 20.64 -5.12
CA LEU A 1092 -4.21 19.39 -5.86
C LEU A 1092 -3.18 18.32 -5.47
N LYS A 1093 -1.89 18.67 -5.42
CA LYS A 1093 -0.78 17.72 -5.17
C LYS A 1093 -0.28 17.70 -3.73
N GLY A 1094 -0.63 18.69 -2.90
CA GLY A 1094 -0.19 18.75 -1.52
C GLY A 1094 -0.79 17.61 -0.70
N THR A 1095 0.05 16.91 0.04
CA THR A 1095 -0.35 15.84 0.98
C THR A 1095 -0.80 16.45 2.32
N GLY A 1096 -1.41 15.62 3.16
CA GLY A 1096 -1.73 15.96 4.54
C GLY A 1096 -2.93 16.89 4.70
N TRP A 1097 -2.97 17.57 5.84
CA TRP A 1097 -4.08 18.44 6.24
C TRP A 1097 -4.34 19.59 5.25
N PRO A 1098 -5.61 20.00 5.01
CA PRO A 1098 -5.89 21.17 4.16
C PRO A 1098 -5.24 22.44 4.73
N PRO A 1099 -4.65 23.29 3.86
CA PRO A 1099 -3.99 24.53 4.28
C PRO A 1099 -4.99 25.59 4.76
N TYR A 1100 -6.24 25.52 4.29
CA TYR A 1100 -7.32 26.37 4.76
C TYR A 1100 -8.24 25.58 5.67
N THR A 1101 -8.53 26.16 6.84
CA THR A 1101 -9.52 25.66 7.78
C THR A 1101 -10.75 26.57 7.71
N PRO A 1102 -11.92 26.06 7.30
CA PRO A 1102 -13.15 26.84 7.37
C PRO A 1102 -13.47 27.19 8.83
N ASP A 1103 -14.03 28.38 9.04
CA ASP A 1103 -14.55 28.78 10.34
C ASP A 1103 -15.84 28.00 10.62
N LEU A 1104 -15.75 27.06 11.55
CA LEU A 1104 -16.89 26.26 11.99
C LEU A 1104 -17.39 26.69 13.37
N SER A 1105 -16.97 27.83 13.90
CA SER A 1105 -17.23 28.25 15.29
C SER A 1105 -18.71 28.30 15.68
N ALA A 1106 -19.62 28.54 14.73
CA ALA A 1106 -21.06 28.52 14.96
C ALA A 1106 -21.59 27.18 15.50
N HIS A 1107 -20.84 26.08 15.38
CA HIS A 1107 -21.19 24.82 16.04
C HIS A 1107 -21.38 24.98 17.56
N GLN A 1108 -20.69 25.94 18.19
CA GLN A 1108 -20.75 26.20 19.63
C GLN A 1108 -22.16 26.57 20.11
N GLU A 1109 -22.99 27.15 19.24
CA GLU A 1109 -24.39 27.42 19.57
C GLU A 1109 -25.16 26.13 19.86
N LEU A 1110 -24.81 25.04 19.16
CA LEU A 1110 -25.41 23.73 19.35
C LEU A 1110 -24.60 22.83 20.30
N THR A 1111 -23.29 23.01 20.43
CA THR A 1111 -22.48 22.17 21.34
C THR A 1111 -22.38 22.70 22.75
N SER A 1112 -22.77 23.95 23.03
CA SER A 1112 -22.66 24.50 24.40
C SER A 1112 -23.36 23.67 25.47
N ASP A 1113 -24.54 23.12 25.19
CA ASP A 1113 -25.25 22.22 26.12
C ASP A 1113 -24.63 20.80 26.16
N PRO A 1114 -24.25 20.17 25.02
CA PRO A 1114 -23.38 18.98 25.02
C PRO A 1114 -22.07 19.12 25.79
N ASP A 1115 -21.35 20.24 25.66
CA ASP A 1115 -20.09 20.49 26.33
C ASP A 1115 -20.30 20.59 27.85
N LYS A 1116 -21.35 21.31 28.29
CA LYS A 1116 -21.78 21.33 29.72
C LYS A 1116 -22.16 19.93 30.21
N ALA A 1117 -22.85 19.14 29.40
CA ALA A 1117 -23.21 17.78 29.73
C ALA A 1117 -21.96 16.91 29.98
N VAL A 1118 -20.95 17.01 29.11
CA VAL A 1118 -19.66 16.33 29.29
C VAL A 1118 -18.97 16.79 30.57
N GLU A 1119 -18.94 18.09 30.85
CA GLU A 1119 -18.36 18.66 32.07
C GLU A 1119 -19.04 18.12 33.33
N ILE A 1120 -20.38 18.16 33.39
CA ILE A 1120 -21.16 17.64 34.51
C ILE A 1120 -20.92 16.14 34.71
N LEU A 1121 -20.97 15.36 33.63
CA LEU A 1121 -20.76 13.91 33.65
C LEU A 1121 -19.35 13.50 34.13
N THR A 1122 -18.34 14.30 33.81
CA THR A 1122 -16.93 14.03 34.15
C THR A 1122 -16.47 14.68 35.46
N SER A 1123 -17.27 15.59 36.03
CA SER A 1123 -16.98 16.21 37.32
C SER A 1123 -17.23 15.27 38.51
N ASN A 1124 -16.46 15.49 39.58
CA ASN A 1124 -16.66 14.84 40.89
C ASN A 1124 -17.81 15.49 41.71
N TYR A 1125 -18.48 16.50 41.17
CA TYR A 1125 -19.56 17.21 41.85
C TYR A 1125 -20.92 16.63 41.44
N VAL A 1126 -21.85 16.59 42.40
CA VAL A 1126 -23.25 16.28 42.13
C VAL A 1126 -23.96 17.59 41.81
N GLU A 1127 -23.86 18.05 40.57
CA GLU A 1127 -24.72 19.11 40.06
C GLU A 1127 -26.06 18.52 39.62
N ASN A 1128 -27.17 19.08 40.13
CA ASN A 1128 -28.54 18.61 39.86
C ASN A 1128 -29.14 19.18 38.55
N ASN A 1129 -28.32 19.72 37.64
CA ASN A 1129 -28.79 20.48 36.49
C ASN A 1129 -28.25 19.96 35.14
N THR A 1130 -28.26 18.64 34.98
CA THR A 1130 -27.87 17.95 33.75
C THR A 1130 -28.74 18.41 32.56
N PRO A 1131 -28.18 18.84 31.42
CA PRO A 1131 -28.95 19.32 30.27
C PRO A 1131 -29.95 18.28 29.76
N ASP A 1132 -31.18 18.70 29.45
CA ASP A 1132 -32.20 17.80 28.87
C ASP A 1132 -31.96 17.57 27.36
N ILE A 1133 -31.59 16.35 27.01
CA ILE A 1133 -31.34 15.96 25.61
C ILE A 1133 -32.62 15.70 24.80
N SER A 1134 -33.80 15.73 25.42
CA SER A 1134 -35.08 15.48 24.72
C SER A 1134 -35.32 16.48 23.59
N GLN A 1135 -34.87 17.73 23.77
CA GLN A 1135 -34.98 18.82 22.80
C GLN A 1135 -33.80 18.90 21.84
N TRP A 1136 -32.76 18.10 22.07
CA TRP A 1136 -31.58 18.13 21.22
C TRP A 1136 -31.84 17.47 19.87
N ILE A 1137 -31.27 18.07 18.83
CA ILE A 1137 -31.19 17.44 17.51
C ILE A 1137 -30.25 16.23 17.56
N ALA A 1138 -30.36 15.32 16.58
CA ALA A 1138 -29.55 14.12 16.55
C ALA A 1138 -28.04 14.42 16.56
N GLN A 1139 -27.61 15.48 15.88
CA GLN A 1139 -26.21 15.90 15.76
C GLN A 1139 -25.61 16.31 17.11
N GLN A 1140 -26.39 16.94 18.01
CA GLN A 1140 -25.92 17.27 19.37
C GLN A 1140 -25.71 16.00 20.21
N ARG A 1141 -26.59 15.01 20.05
CA ARG A 1141 -26.47 13.71 20.74
C ARG A 1141 -25.29 12.90 20.20
N ILE A 1142 -25.08 12.92 18.89
CA ILE A 1142 -23.91 12.35 18.21
C ILE A 1142 -22.63 12.98 18.77
N TYR A 1143 -22.57 14.32 18.82
CA TYR A 1143 -21.42 15.04 19.35
C TYR A 1143 -21.14 14.72 20.82
N LEU A 1144 -22.17 14.67 21.67
CA LEU A 1144 -22.03 14.24 23.07
C LEU A 1144 -21.41 12.85 23.17
N LEU A 1145 -21.87 11.89 22.35
CA LEU A 1145 -21.33 10.53 22.34
C LEU A 1145 -19.87 10.48 21.84
N ASP A 1146 -19.53 11.25 20.81
CA ASP A 1146 -18.16 11.34 20.30
C ASP A 1146 -17.19 11.91 21.36
N GLU A 1147 -17.60 12.98 22.06
CA GLU A 1147 -16.82 13.59 23.14
C GLU A 1147 -16.63 12.62 24.32
N LEU A 1148 -17.69 11.91 24.73
CA LEU A 1148 -17.59 10.90 25.79
C LEU A 1148 -16.69 9.73 25.36
N THR A 1149 -16.81 9.30 24.10
CA THR A 1149 -16.02 8.19 23.56
C THR A 1149 -14.54 8.54 23.49
N ALA A 1150 -14.20 9.77 23.09
CA ALA A 1150 -12.82 10.27 23.05
C ALA A 1150 -12.14 10.30 24.43
N ARG A 1151 -12.92 10.33 25.52
CA ARG A 1151 -12.43 10.29 26.91
C ARG A 1151 -12.40 8.88 27.52
N SER A 1152 -12.66 7.85 26.72
CA SER A 1152 -12.62 6.46 27.20
C SER A 1152 -11.17 6.05 27.53
N PRO A 1153 -10.94 5.25 28.58
CA PRO A 1153 -11.94 4.66 29.47
C PRO A 1153 -12.47 5.66 30.52
N LEU A 1154 -13.80 5.68 30.68
CA LEU A 1154 -14.53 6.54 31.59
C LEU A 1154 -14.62 5.93 33.01
N PRO A 1155 -14.57 6.77 34.07
CA PRO A 1155 -14.79 6.32 35.44
C PRO A 1155 -16.17 5.69 35.62
N ARG A 1156 -16.29 4.73 36.56
CA ARG A 1156 -17.56 4.05 36.87
C ARG A 1156 -18.70 5.03 37.17
N GLU A 1157 -18.42 6.07 37.95
CA GLU A 1157 -19.41 7.10 38.30
C GLU A 1157 -19.96 7.82 37.06
N THR A 1158 -19.10 8.16 36.10
CA THR A 1158 -19.51 8.79 34.83
C THR A 1158 -20.41 7.85 34.01
N LYS A 1159 -20.09 6.55 33.95
CA LYS A 1159 -20.91 5.54 33.25
C LYS A 1159 -22.30 5.42 33.88
N ASP A 1160 -22.37 5.40 35.22
CA ASP A 1160 -23.63 5.36 35.96
C ASP A 1160 -24.45 6.64 35.77
N LYS A 1161 -23.80 7.82 35.72
CA LYS A 1161 -24.45 9.10 35.39
C LYS A 1161 -25.02 9.10 33.97
N ILE A 1162 -24.29 8.64 32.96
CA ILE A 1162 -24.76 8.56 31.57
C ILE A 1162 -26.02 7.70 31.47
N LEU A 1163 -26.00 6.49 32.07
CA LEU A 1163 -27.14 5.57 32.02
C LEU A 1163 -28.38 6.13 32.73
N ARG A 1164 -28.19 6.86 33.83
CA ARG A 1164 -29.28 7.46 34.61
C ARG A 1164 -29.86 8.70 33.92
N ASP A 1165 -29.00 9.59 33.44
CA ASP A 1165 -29.40 10.94 33.03
C ASP A 1165 -29.71 11.02 31.52
N TYR A 1166 -29.19 10.09 30.71
CA TYR A 1166 -29.32 10.11 29.24
C TYR A 1166 -29.90 8.81 28.63
N PRO A 1167 -31.09 8.35 29.06
CA PRO A 1167 -31.70 7.13 28.52
C PRO A 1167 -32.01 7.21 27.01
N LEU A 1168 -32.20 8.43 26.47
CA LEU A 1168 -32.50 8.63 25.06
C LEU A 1168 -31.35 8.30 24.11
N LEU A 1169 -30.10 8.20 24.61
CA LEU A 1169 -28.95 7.81 23.78
C LEU A 1169 -29.04 6.33 23.40
N HIS A 1170 -29.34 5.47 24.38
CA HIS A 1170 -29.44 4.03 24.12
C HIS A 1170 -30.78 3.64 23.52
N SER A 1171 -31.90 4.31 23.84
CA SER A 1171 -33.22 3.99 23.27
C SER A 1171 -33.47 4.59 21.88
N SER A 1172 -32.47 5.19 21.24
CA SER A 1172 -32.61 5.87 19.95
C SER A 1172 -32.87 4.88 18.80
N HIS A 1173 -33.67 5.30 17.81
CA HIS A 1173 -33.82 4.57 16.54
C HIS A 1173 -32.87 5.12 15.45
N ASN A 1174 -32.17 6.21 15.75
CA ASN A 1174 -31.18 6.79 14.85
C ASN A 1174 -29.91 5.92 14.85
N SER A 1175 -29.52 5.46 13.65
CA SER A 1175 -28.43 4.53 13.44
C SER A 1175 -27.05 5.10 13.81
N GLU A 1176 -26.80 6.39 13.59
CA GLU A 1176 -25.53 7.05 13.97
C GLU A 1176 -25.41 7.24 15.48
N ILE A 1177 -26.51 7.56 16.17
CA ILE A 1177 -26.55 7.63 17.65
C ILE A 1177 -26.33 6.23 18.22
N ARG A 1178 -27.07 5.22 17.72
CA ARG A 1178 -26.94 3.84 18.20
C ARG A 1178 -25.56 3.27 17.97
N GLN A 1179 -24.93 3.54 16.82
CA GLN A 1179 -23.56 3.10 16.55
C GLN A 1179 -22.59 3.68 17.57
N ARG A 1180 -22.61 5.00 17.81
CA ARG A 1180 -21.70 5.65 18.78
C ARG A 1180 -21.99 5.24 20.21
N TRP A 1181 -23.25 5.01 20.56
CA TRP A 1181 -23.63 4.41 21.83
C TRP A 1181 -22.99 3.03 22.00
N CYS A 1182 -23.11 2.17 20.98
CA CYS A 1182 -22.52 0.84 21.00
C CYS A 1182 -20.99 0.91 21.11
N GLU A 1183 -20.34 1.83 20.39
CA GLU A 1183 -18.90 2.04 20.49
C GLU A 1183 -18.47 2.52 21.88
N LEU A 1184 -19.21 3.46 22.47
CA LEU A 1184 -18.99 3.93 23.84
C LEU A 1184 -19.12 2.76 24.83
N VAL A 1185 -20.18 1.94 24.69
CA VAL A 1185 -20.42 0.73 25.51
C VAL A 1185 -19.24 -0.22 25.45
N ILE A 1186 -18.72 -0.49 24.25
CA ILE A 1186 -17.59 -1.41 24.03
C ILE A 1186 -16.30 -0.83 24.62
N LYS A 1187 -15.95 0.42 24.29
CA LYS A 1187 -14.71 1.09 24.74
C LYS A 1187 -14.64 1.31 26.25
N ASN A 1188 -15.78 1.30 26.93
CA ASN A 1188 -15.87 1.52 28.38
C ASN A 1188 -16.21 0.26 29.18
N ASP A 1189 -16.20 -0.90 28.51
CA ASP A 1189 -16.49 -2.21 29.08
C ASP A 1189 -17.83 -2.24 29.85
N MET A 1190 -18.89 -1.66 29.26
CA MET A 1190 -20.23 -1.60 29.84
C MET A 1190 -20.99 -2.90 29.59
N VAL A 1191 -20.55 -3.99 30.24
CA VAL A 1191 -21.06 -5.35 30.03
C VAL A 1191 -22.59 -5.46 30.15
N ASP A 1192 -23.22 -4.69 31.05
CA ASP A 1192 -24.68 -4.71 31.21
C ASP A 1192 -25.46 -4.18 29.99
N GLN A 1193 -24.77 -3.55 29.03
CA GLN A 1193 -25.34 -2.98 27.81
C GLN A 1193 -24.98 -3.77 26.53
N THR A 1194 -24.43 -4.98 26.64
CA THR A 1194 -24.06 -5.80 25.45
C THR A 1194 -25.23 -6.13 24.54
N GLU A 1195 -26.46 -6.20 25.08
CA GLU A 1195 -27.65 -6.48 24.28
C GLU A 1195 -27.96 -5.33 23.31
N ASP A 1196 -27.63 -4.08 23.65
CA ASP A 1196 -27.79 -2.94 22.74
C ASP A 1196 -26.90 -3.07 21.50
N VAL A 1197 -25.66 -3.53 21.70
CA VAL A 1197 -24.68 -3.79 20.62
C VAL A 1197 -25.16 -4.92 19.72
N ARG A 1198 -25.61 -6.04 20.33
CA ARG A 1198 -26.18 -7.17 19.60
C ARG A 1198 -27.37 -6.76 18.74
N GLN A 1199 -28.35 -6.07 19.32
CA GLN A 1199 -29.55 -5.65 18.59
C GLN A 1199 -29.23 -4.73 17.43
N PHE A 1200 -28.27 -3.81 17.62
CA PHE A 1200 -27.89 -2.88 16.56
C PHE A 1200 -27.24 -3.60 15.38
N LEU A 1201 -26.32 -4.53 15.63
CA LEU A 1201 -25.65 -5.33 14.58
C LEU A 1201 -26.59 -6.32 13.87
N HIS A 1202 -27.68 -6.74 14.51
CA HIS A 1202 -28.75 -7.51 13.85
C HIS A 1202 -29.61 -6.68 12.89
N SER A 1203 -29.67 -5.37 13.10
CA SER A 1203 -30.60 -4.49 12.39
C SER A 1203 -30.08 -3.95 11.06
N GLN A 1204 -28.77 -4.00 10.81
CA GLN A 1204 -28.13 -3.39 9.64
C GLN A 1204 -26.76 -4.04 9.33
N GLY A 1205 -26.33 -3.94 8.07
CA GLY A 1205 -25.01 -4.40 7.61
C GLY A 1205 -24.14 -3.31 6.98
N LYS A 1206 -24.41 -2.03 7.24
CA LYS A 1206 -23.63 -0.90 6.71
C LYS A 1206 -22.19 -0.97 7.22
N GLN A 1207 -21.22 -0.87 6.31
CA GLN A 1207 -19.81 -1.03 6.64
C GLN A 1207 -19.34 0.03 7.65
N LYS A 1208 -19.74 1.30 7.45
CA LYS A 1208 -19.42 2.43 8.34
C LYS A 1208 -19.79 2.16 9.81
N HIS A 1209 -20.87 1.42 10.06
CA HIS A 1209 -21.35 1.15 11.40
C HIS A 1209 -20.84 -0.17 11.96
N THR A 1210 -20.84 -1.20 11.11
CA THR A 1210 -20.54 -2.57 11.50
C THR A 1210 -19.04 -2.78 11.73
N LYS A 1211 -18.19 -2.27 10.82
CA LYS A 1211 -16.74 -2.47 10.89
C LYS A 1211 -16.12 -1.94 12.19
N PRO A 1212 -16.35 -0.68 12.62
CA PRO A 1212 -15.73 -0.15 13.84
C PRO A 1212 -16.21 -0.88 15.10
N LEU A 1213 -17.47 -1.34 15.14
CA LEU A 1213 -17.99 -2.09 16.27
C LEU A 1213 -17.36 -3.47 16.38
N TYR A 1214 -17.17 -4.18 15.26
CA TYR A 1214 -16.44 -5.45 15.28
C TYR A 1214 -14.97 -5.25 15.65
N GLU A 1215 -14.30 -4.20 15.15
CA GLU A 1215 -12.93 -3.86 15.54
C GLU A 1215 -12.83 -3.53 17.04
N ALA A 1216 -13.76 -2.73 17.56
CA ALA A 1216 -13.82 -2.38 18.99
C ALA A 1216 -14.13 -3.61 19.86
N MET A 1217 -15.09 -4.45 19.45
CA MET A 1217 -15.44 -5.66 20.21
C MET A 1217 -14.28 -6.66 20.21
N ALA A 1218 -13.61 -6.83 19.08
CA ALA A 1218 -12.52 -7.78 18.91
C ALA A 1218 -11.23 -7.35 19.64
N SER A 1219 -11.00 -6.03 19.76
CA SER A 1219 -9.93 -5.45 20.59
C SER A 1219 -10.30 -5.28 22.07
N GLY A 1220 -11.58 -5.43 22.42
CA GLY A 1220 -12.13 -5.21 23.76
C GLY A 1220 -11.96 -6.38 24.73
N SER A 1221 -12.78 -6.38 25.79
CA SER A 1221 -12.79 -7.43 26.82
C SER A 1221 -13.27 -8.78 26.27
N ASP A 1222 -12.96 -9.87 26.98
CA ASP A 1222 -13.38 -11.22 26.57
C ASP A 1222 -14.89 -11.34 26.38
N THR A 1223 -15.67 -10.59 27.15
CA THR A 1223 -17.13 -10.52 27.00
C THR A 1223 -17.54 -10.00 25.61
N PHE A 1224 -16.91 -8.90 25.16
CA PHE A 1224 -17.21 -8.32 23.85
C PHE A 1224 -16.64 -9.15 22.69
N LYS A 1225 -15.50 -9.82 22.88
CA LYS A 1225 -14.99 -10.81 21.91
C LYS A 1225 -15.96 -11.96 21.69
N GLN A 1226 -16.53 -12.51 22.77
CA GLN A 1226 -17.56 -13.54 22.69
C GLN A 1226 -18.86 -13.02 22.07
N LEU A 1227 -19.21 -11.76 22.36
CA LEU A 1227 -20.35 -11.10 21.72
C LEU A 1227 -20.15 -11.00 20.20
N ALA A 1228 -18.97 -10.59 19.74
CA ALA A 1228 -18.66 -10.48 18.32
C ALA A 1228 -18.86 -11.82 17.58
N LEU A 1229 -18.31 -12.91 18.12
CA LEU A 1229 -18.48 -14.25 17.54
C LEU A 1229 -19.93 -14.70 17.52
N LYS A 1230 -20.65 -14.49 18.63
CA LYS A 1230 -22.06 -14.83 18.74
C LYS A 1230 -22.89 -14.06 17.70
N VAL A 1231 -22.73 -12.75 17.64
CA VAL A 1231 -23.49 -11.90 16.71
C VAL A 1231 -23.15 -12.22 15.27
N TYR A 1232 -21.88 -12.47 14.94
CA TYR A 1232 -21.50 -12.86 13.59
C TYR A 1232 -22.13 -14.20 13.18
N GLY A 1233 -22.07 -15.21 14.06
CA GLY A 1233 -22.75 -16.49 13.82
C GLY A 1233 -24.27 -16.36 13.65
N GLU A 1234 -24.90 -15.41 14.35
CA GLU A 1234 -26.33 -15.13 14.22
C GLU A 1234 -26.69 -14.33 12.96
N THR A 1235 -25.78 -13.49 12.45
CA THR A 1235 -26.07 -12.52 11.37
C THR A 1235 -25.41 -12.85 10.03
N LYS A 1236 -24.46 -13.79 9.98
CA LYS A 1236 -23.66 -14.15 8.79
C LYS A 1236 -24.49 -14.27 7.51
N ASP A 1237 -25.55 -15.07 7.53
CA ASP A 1237 -26.38 -15.34 6.34
C ASP A 1237 -27.22 -14.12 5.90
N SER A 1238 -27.38 -13.13 6.77
CA SER A 1238 -28.09 -11.87 6.48
C SER A 1238 -27.16 -10.74 6.02
N LEU A 1239 -25.85 -10.88 6.25
CA LEU A 1239 -24.84 -9.91 5.80
C LEU A 1239 -24.55 -10.06 4.31
N HIS A 1240 -24.19 -8.95 3.67
CA HIS A 1240 -23.63 -8.95 2.33
C HIS A 1240 -22.31 -9.73 2.29
N GLN A 1241 -21.99 -10.40 1.18
CA GLN A 1241 -20.75 -11.19 1.06
C GLN A 1241 -19.49 -10.37 1.36
N ASN A 1242 -19.39 -9.15 0.82
CA ASN A 1242 -18.28 -8.24 1.14
C ASN A 1242 -18.18 -7.95 2.65
N MET A 1243 -19.32 -7.74 3.32
CA MET A 1243 -19.35 -7.49 4.76
C MET A 1243 -19.04 -8.73 5.58
N GLN A 1244 -19.42 -9.92 5.12
CA GLN A 1244 -18.97 -11.17 5.72
C GLN A 1244 -17.44 -11.25 5.65
N GLY A 1245 -16.84 -10.98 4.49
CA GLY A 1245 -15.39 -10.96 4.32
C GLY A 1245 -14.69 -9.94 5.24
N VAL A 1246 -15.25 -8.73 5.37
CA VAL A 1246 -14.73 -7.68 6.27
C VAL A 1246 -14.79 -8.14 7.73
N VAL A 1247 -15.93 -8.66 8.18
CA VAL A 1247 -16.08 -9.11 9.57
C VAL A 1247 -15.21 -10.33 9.85
N GLU A 1248 -15.14 -11.31 8.93
CA GLU A 1248 -14.24 -12.45 9.06
C GLU A 1248 -12.78 -12.03 9.11
N SER A 1249 -12.37 -11.05 8.29
CA SER A 1249 -11.01 -10.49 8.33
C SER A 1249 -10.70 -9.85 9.69
N ILE A 1250 -11.65 -9.08 10.26
CA ILE A 1250 -11.49 -8.52 11.61
C ILE A 1250 -11.40 -9.64 12.65
N LEU A 1251 -12.33 -10.59 12.64
CA LEU A 1251 -12.35 -11.67 13.62
C LEU A 1251 -11.06 -12.51 13.55
N LYS A 1252 -10.53 -12.75 12.35
CA LYS A 1252 -9.24 -13.41 12.12
C LYS A 1252 -8.06 -12.58 12.64
N LYS A 1253 -8.02 -11.29 12.33
CA LYS A 1253 -6.99 -10.34 12.82
C LYS A 1253 -6.87 -10.35 14.35
N TYR A 1254 -7.96 -10.61 15.06
CA TYR A 1254 -8.00 -10.69 16.53
C TYR A 1254 -8.06 -12.13 17.09
N ASN A 1255 -7.80 -13.16 16.26
CA ASN A 1255 -7.79 -14.58 16.64
C ASN A 1255 -9.10 -15.09 17.28
N LEU A 1256 -10.26 -14.61 16.80
CA LEU A 1256 -11.59 -15.05 17.23
C LEU A 1256 -12.19 -16.12 16.29
N MET A 1257 -11.83 -16.07 15.02
CA MET A 1257 -12.13 -17.06 13.97
C MET A 1257 -10.83 -17.47 13.30
#